data_AF-A0A2T0Q7V7-F1
#
_entry.id   AF-A0A2T0Q7V7-F1
#
_cell.length_a   1.000
_cell.length_b   1.000
_cell.length_c   1.000
_cell.angle_alpha   90.00
_cell.angle_beta   90.00
_cell.angle_gamma   90.00
#
_symmetry.space_group_name_H-M   'P 1'
#
loop_
_entity.id
_entity.type
_entity.pdbx_description
1 polymer ?
#
loop_
_entity_poly.entity_id
_entity_poly.type
_entity_poly.pdbx_seq_one_letter_code
_entity_poly.pdbx_strand_id
1 'polypeptide(L)'
;MRSGPPEVRRGGRGFLQRLRTRRIWAGTAAVVVFLSAIVVELGALPWIGTLGGWGLGMVIGTGVLFAFLAAFTDPIPRDRSASFERTLVPRQLPKDSEGLVGRRAELATLAAHFQRFPRPAMRAPMANLARWFRRLARGGRPNGPLVVAVYGPGGTGKTAIATRLAHQVADRFPDGQLYVNLRGAGGQHGRRPQTVINDFLQAFGARPPTDLGGLEALARLWRTHTFGRRLLIFLDNAKDEAQVRALLPNGSRCAVIVTSRQELALGAAETVHLSGLEPDDGLRLLAHLAGPERIDAEPEAARAILRVCGDLPLAISVCGGLLHRNQDWRASFLAMKLSEDLGPVLDGVRASVMVSYDARTEQEKRLLQFLSFLDVDSFPEWIGVPLLPCEPRESRQLLERLARQSLVETVAVDGTDTLRYRLHDLVRAVLLDLWQESTPRLARPSWWPRLPWQGDATVERRAALVRVIDLYARLARRAAAARWPQDWATGSPPGMGRTDEPAPPLGRDNAGARPALWLAAERRTLLFCLDQAEDLGEWGLCWQISRALASLCHSLRSYWTDWDAATEAGLRAAGQVGSPLARAIAQLDRAALLNGRGDYQESGRLGELARRTFLAERHPLWAARALRTIGMNKRLLGDLDDGRTELARAIEEFERAGDPWWRARTLRNLAEVYEFEQDYARAGELLEEALAVFRAGNNRYSEAQTLRALGEVHSAQGDHDRGAERIEAAMDLFLERDERWDLARCLRAKGEMNRPGAADDEWDSLDAAEKLLERLGDQWGVARTRWAKARALARRDRSAEAGREFRRCARTFAELGDNWWCARSRRAEAETYIEAGRYTDALLPARAALEVYQGLDNTAGTARAHYVLGMALLGAGELLQAPEQARAALDLYRRLGNEAGVRRARALLDEASGSDSGRDGRAGT
;
A
#
# COMPACT_ATOMS: atom_id res chain seq x y z
N MET A 1 -47.72 -11.84 -25.13
CA MET A 1 -48.70 -10.82 -25.58
C MET A 1 -48.78 -9.73 -24.51
N ARG A 2 -48.12 -8.60 -24.74
CA ARG A 2 -48.71 -7.26 -24.95
C ARG A 2 -49.54 -6.72 -23.78
N SER A 3 -48.96 -5.77 -23.05
CA SER A 3 -49.60 -4.49 -22.69
C SER A 3 -48.53 -3.51 -22.20
N GLY A 4 -48.42 -2.35 -22.86
CA GLY A 4 -47.48 -1.28 -22.51
C GLY A 4 -48.17 -0.11 -21.79
N PRO A 5 -47.41 0.83 -21.19
CA PRO A 5 -47.94 2.10 -20.68
C PRO A 5 -47.55 3.32 -21.55
N PRO A 6 -48.17 4.49 -21.32
CA PRO A 6 -48.54 5.46 -22.37
C PRO A 6 -47.58 6.65 -22.57
N GLU A 7 -47.82 7.36 -23.67
CA GLU A 7 -47.15 8.58 -24.15
C GLU A 7 -47.16 9.74 -23.13
N VAL A 8 -46.00 10.40 -22.97
CA VAL A 8 -45.88 11.73 -22.34
C VAL A 8 -45.47 12.76 -23.40
N ARG A 9 -46.31 13.81 -23.48
CA ARG A 9 -46.28 14.96 -24.39
C ARG A 9 -44.91 15.64 -24.54
N ARG A 10 -44.51 15.84 -25.81
CA ARG A 10 -43.48 16.80 -26.24
C ARG A 10 -44.00 18.23 -26.05
N GLY A 11 -43.36 19.02 -25.19
CA GLY A 11 -43.67 20.45 -25.02
C GLY A 11 -42.73 21.18 -24.07
N GLY A 12 -41.43 21.21 -24.35
CA GLY A 12 -40.47 21.90 -23.47
C GLY A 12 -39.11 22.30 -24.06
N ARG A 13 -38.80 21.90 -25.31
CA ARG A 13 -37.48 22.19 -25.90
C ARG A 13 -37.35 23.60 -26.51
N GLY A 14 -38.46 24.24 -26.90
CA GLY A 14 -38.43 25.57 -27.54
C GLY A 14 -38.15 26.74 -26.60
N PHE A 15 -38.48 26.63 -25.30
CA PHE A 15 -38.35 27.74 -24.34
C PHE A 15 -36.93 27.88 -23.78
N LEU A 16 -36.26 26.77 -23.48
CA LEU A 16 -34.87 26.77 -22.98
C LEU A 16 -33.86 27.18 -24.05
N GLN A 17 -34.14 26.92 -25.32
CA GLN A 17 -33.26 27.29 -26.43
C GLN A 17 -33.31 28.81 -26.72
N ARG A 18 -34.48 29.45 -26.55
CA ARG A 18 -34.66 30.91 -26.65
C ARG A 18 -34.03 31.68 -25.47
N LEU A 19 -34.04 31.10 -24.26
CA LEU A 19 -33.34 31.67 -23.09
C LEU A 19 -31.82 31.60 -23.20
N ARG A 20 -31.29 30.55 -23.84
CA ARG A 20 -29.84 30.40 -24.11
C ARG A 20 -29.34 31.41 -25.14
N THR A 21 -30.08 31.61 -26.23
CA THR A 21 -29.73 32.60 -27.26
C THR A 21 -29.81 34.04 -26.74
N ARG A 22 -30.84 34.40 -25.95
CA ARG A 22 -30.91 35.74 -25.33
C ARG A 22 -29.77 36.02 -24.34
N ARG A 23 -29.31 35.03 -23.57
CA ARG A 23 -28.15 35.18 -22.66
C ARG A 23 -26.82 35.33 -23.39
N ILE A 24 -26.66 34.65 -24.53
CA ILE A 24 -25.46 34.79 -25.37
C ILE A 24 -25.41 36.20 -25.96
N TRP A 25 -26.51 36.69 -26.56
CA TRP A 25 -26.58 38.05 -27.13
C TRP A 25 -26.42 39.16 -26.09
N ALA A 26 -26.94 39.00 -24.88
CA ALA A 26 -26.74 39.96 -23.79
C ALA A 26 -25.28 40.00 -23.30
N GLY A 27 -24.59 38.85 -23.28
CA GLY A 27 -23.16 38.78 -22.97
C GLY A 27 -22.29 39.43 -24.05
N THR A 28 -22.62 39.24 -25.33
CA THR A 28 -21.91 39.85 -26.46
C THR A 28 -22.08 41.36 -26.48
N ALA A 29 -23.28 41.88 -26.23
CA ALA A 29 -23.55 43.31 -26.15
C ALA A 29 -22.80 44.00 -24.99
N ALA A 30 -22.72 43.36 -23.82
CA ALA A 30 -21.99 43.89 -22.67
C ALA A 30 -20.48 43.98 -22.92
N VAL A 31 -19.90 43.00 -23.63
CA VAL A 31 -18.48 43.00 -24.00
C VAL A 31 -18.16 44.04 -25.07
N VAL A 32 -19.05 44.25 -26.04
CA VAL A 32 -18.89 45.32 -27.06
C VAL A 32 -18.96 46.70 -26.41
N VAL A 33 -19.88 46.94 -25.47
CA VAL A 33 -19.95 48.20 -24.71
C VAL A 33 -18.70 48.41 -23.86
N PHE A 34 -18.19 47.34 -23.22
CA PHE A 34 -16.97 47.40 -22.41
C PHE A 34 -15.71 47.69 -23.24
N LEU A 35 -15.56 47.05 -24.40
CA LEU A 35 -14.45 47.30 -25.32
C LEU A 35 -14.54 48.69 -25.98
N SER A 36 -15.75 49.16 -26.28
CA SER A 36 -15.98 50.52 -26.79
C SER A 36 -15.59 51.59 -25.76
N ALA A 37 -15.88 51.36 -24.47
CA ALA A 37 -15.48 52.25 -23.39
C ALA A 37 -13.95 52.31 -23.20
N ILE A 38 -13.26 51.17 -23.34
CA ILE A 38 -11.78 51.10 -23.27
C ILE A 38 -11.13 51.83 -24.45
N VAL A 39 -11.70 51.74 -25.66
CA VAL A 39 -11.19 52.45 -26.84
C VAL A 39 -11.39 53.97 -26.72
N VAL A 40 -12.50 54.41 -26.10
CA VAL A 40 -12.76 55.83 -25.82
C VAL A 40 -11.81 56.38 -24.74
N GLU A 41 -11.54 55.61 -23.67
CA GLU A 41 -10.56 56.02 -22.65
C GLU A 41 -9.11 56.03 -23.17
N LEU A 42 -8.72 55.08 -24.02
CA LEU A 42 -7.38 55.05 -24.62
C LEU A 42 -7.18 56.15 -25.68
N GLY A 43 -8.26 56.64 -26.31
CA GLY A 43 -8.23 57.77 -27.23
C GLY A 43 -8.10 59.15 -26.56
N ALA A 44 -8.29 59.25 -25.24
CA ALA A 44 -8.20 60.50 -24.49
C ALA A 44 -6.79 60.81 -23.92
N LEU A 45 -5.81 59.94 -24.19
CA LEU A 45 -4.43 60.12 -23.74
C LEU A 45 -3.64 61.03 -24.71
N PRO A 46 -3.04 62.16 -24.27
CA PRO A 46 -2.49 63.19 -25.17
C PRO A 46 -1.25 62.80 -25.99
N TRP A 47 -0.76 61.56 -25.91
CA TRP A 47 0.54 61.15 -26.45
C TRP A 47 0.48 60.22 -27.67
N ILE A 48 -0.70 59.89 -28.20
CA ILE A 48 -0.83 59.14 -29.47
C ILE A 48 -0.93 60.13 -30.63
N GLY A 49 0.12 60.94 -30.77
CA GLY A 49 0.33 61.82 -31.90
C GLY A 49 1.53 61.32 -32.71
N THR A 50 1.38 60.24 -33.46
CA THR A 50 2.13 59.92 -34.70
C THR A 50 1.61 58.61 -35.28
N LEU A 51 1.66 58.50 -36.60
CA LEU A 51 0.96 57.58 -37.51
C LEU A 51 1.15 56.05 -37.32
N GLY A 52 1.61 55.56 -36.17
CA GLY A 52 1.79 54.12 -35.88
C GLY A 52 0.76 53.49 -34.92
N GLY A 53 -0.02 54.29 -34.19
CA GLY A 53 -0.84 53.80 -33.07
C GLY A 53 -2.12 53.04 -33.46
N TRP A 54 -2.70 53.35 -34.62
CA TRP A 54 -3.97 52.75 -35.05
C TRP A 54 -3.82 51.30 -35.54
N GLY A 55 -2.65 50.93 -36.07
CA GLY A 55 -2.36 49.57 -36.52
C GLY A 55 -2.22 48.56 -35.37
N LEU A 56 -1.59 48.95 -34.27
CA LEU A 56 -1.35 48.06 -33.13
C LEU A 56 -2.63 47.77 -32.34
N GLY A 57 -3.52 48.76 -32.20
CA GLY A 57 -4.82 48.60 -31.55
C GLY A 57 -5.76 47.65 -32.31
N MET A 58 -5.75 47.70 -33.65
CA MET A 58 -6.51 46.76 -34.48
C MET A 58 -5.95 45.34 -34.39
N VAL A 59 -4.64 45.14 -34.38
CA VAL A 59 -4.02 43.80 -34.31
C VAL A 59 -4.28 43.13 -32.96
N ILE A 60 -4.22 43.88 -31.86
CA ILE A 60 -4.52 43.35 -30.52
C ILE A 60 -6.02 43.06 -30.38
N GLY A 61 -6.89 43.95 -30.86
CA GLY A 61 -8.34 43.74 -30.84
C GLY A 61 -8.80 42.54 -31.68
N THR A 62 -8.21 42.35 -32.87
CA THR A 62 -8.53 41.23 -33.75
C THR A 62 -7.99 39.91 -33.20
N GLY A 63 -6.79 39.90 -32.60
CA GLY A 63 -6.19 38.72 -31.98
C GLY A 63 -6.97 38.20 -30.77
N VAL A 64 -7.48 39.10 -29.91
CA VAL A 64 -8.31 38.72 -28.76
C VAL A 64 -9.69 38.21 -29.21
N LEU A 65 -10.29 38.80 -30.25
CA LEU A 65 -11.55 38.35 -30.81
C LEU A 65 -11.42 36.97 -31.49
N PHE A 66 -10.30 36.71 -32.18
CA PHE A 66 -10.02 35.41 -32.81
C PHE A 66 -9.74 34.31 -31.77
N ALA A 67 -8.99 34.61 -30.71
CA ALA A 67 -8.78 33.66 -29.61
C ALA A 67 -10.08 33.33 -28.87
N PHE A 68 -11.00 34.29 -28.76
CA PHE A 68 -12.31 34.10 -28.12
C PHE A 68 -13.31 33.35 -29.02
N LEU A 69 -13.28 33.57 -30.34
CA LEU A 69 -14.06 32.81 -31.32
C LEU A 69 -13.54 31.37 -31.46
N ALA A 70 -12.21 31.17 -31.51
CA ALA A 70 -11.59 29.84 -31.55
C ALA A 70 -11.94 28.99 -30.32
N ALA A 71 -12.03 29.61 -29.13
CA ALA A 71 -12.47 28.93 -27.91
C ALA A 71 -13.96 28.49 -27.93
N PHE A 72 -14.76 28.97 -28.88
CA PHE A 72 -16.19 28.68 -29.01
C PHE A 72 -16.57 27.90 -30.28
N THR A 73 -15.66 27.74 -31.25
CA THR A 73 -15.93 27.03 -32.51
C THR A 73 -15.29 25.64 -32.65
N ASP A 74 -14.44 25.21 -31.72
CA ASP A 74 -13.97 23.82 -31.71
C ASP A 74 -14.99 22.89 -31.00
N PRO A 75 -15.60 21.91 -31.70
CA PRO A 75 -16.31 20.84 -31.04
C PRO A 75 -15.27 19.90 -30.43
N ILE A 76 -14.93 20.12 -29.16
CA ILE A 76 -14.24 19.11 -28.35
C ILE A 76 -15.04 17.81 -28.50
N PRO A 77 -14.45 16.72 -29.05
CA PRO A 77 -15.09 15.42 -28.95
C PRO A 77 -15.15 15.11 -27.46
N ARG A 78 -16.35 15.20 -26.89
CA ARG A 78 -16.61 14.63 -25.57
C ARG A 78 -16.50 13.13 -25.73
N ASP A 79 -15.29 12.63 -25.57
CA ASP A 79 -15.07 11.25 -25.21
C ASP A 79 -15.92 10.98 -23.95
N ARG A 80 -16.98 10.19 -24.14
CA ARG A 80 -17.87 9.74 -23.07
C ARG A 80 -17.26 8.57 -22.29
N SER A 81 -15.93 8.38 -22.33
CA SER A 81 -15.20 7.43 -21.49
C SER A 81 -14.66 8.03 -20.18
N ALA A 82 -14.62 9.36 -20.03
CA ALA A 82 -14.26 10.01 -18.76
C ALA A 82 -15.49 10.17 -17.85
N SER A 83 -16.11 9.06 -17.45
CA SER A 83 -16.85 9.07 -16.18
C SER A 83 -15.82 9.35 -15.10
N PHE A 84 -15.81 10.58 -14.58
CA PHE A 84 -15.07 10.97 -13.38
C PHE A 84 -15.23 9.86 -12.33
N GLU A 85 -14.18 9.06 -12.12
CA GLU A 85 -13.98 8.42 -10.83
C GLU A 85 -14.02 9.56 -9.82
N ARG A 86 -15.02 9.58 -8.94
CA ARG A 86 -15.00 10.49 -7.80
C ARG A 86 -13.75 10.14 -7.00
N THR A 87 -12.67 10.88 -7.19
CA THR A 87 -11.48 10.78 -6.34
C THR A 87 -11.97 10.89 -4.91
N LEU A 88 -11.88 9.78 -4.16
CA LEU A 88 -12.26 9.74 -2.76
C LEU A 88 -11.37 10.73 -2.02
N VAL A 89 -11.95 11.84 -1.60
CA VAL A 89 -11.25 12.81 -0.75
C VAL A 89 -11.30 12.25 0.67
N PRO A 90 -10.16 11.85 1.27
CA PRO A 90 -10.17 11.26 2.59
C PRO A 90 -10.65 12.29 3.62
N ARG A 91 -11.53 11.83 4.52
CA ARG A 91 -12.02 12.59 5.69
C ARG A 91 -11.91 11.71 6.92
N GLN A 92 -10.67 11.57 7.40
CA GLN A 92 -10.33 10.61 8.45
C GLN A 92 -10.25 11.22 9.84
N LEU A 93 -10.56 12.51 10.00
CA LEU A 93 -10.49 13.17 11.30
C LEU A 93 -11.31 12.38 12.34
N PRO A 94 -10.78 12.21 13.56
CA PRO A 94 -11.52 11.58 14.64
C PRO A 94 -12.80 12.37 14.94
N LYS A 95 -13.80 11.73 15.56
CA LYS A 95 -15.07 12.39 15.89
C LYS A 95 -14.80 13.67 16.69
N ASP A 96 -15.50 14.76 16.34
CA ASP A 96 -15.28 16.03 17.02
C ASP A 96 -15.59 15.93 18.51
N SER A 97 -14.81 16.66 19.30
CA SER A 97 -15.00 16.80 20.75
C SER A 97 -15.98 17.95 20.98
N GLU A 98 -17.27 17.74 20.70
CA GLU A 98 -18.33 18.78 20.80
C GLU A 98 -18.48 19.39 22.21
N GLY A 99 -17.83 18.80 23.23
CA GLY A 99 -17.79 19.28 24.61
C GLY A 99 -16.41 19.77 25.10
N LEU A 100 -15.51 20.28 24.23
CA LEU A 100 -14.25 20.87 24.71
C LEU A 100 -14.55 22.11 25.59
N VAL A 101 -14.37 21.97 26.90
CA VAL A 101 -14.54 23.03 27.90
C VAL A 101 -13.20 23.67 28.21
N GLY A 102 -13.16 25.01 28.28
CA GLY A 102 -11.93 25.77 28.47
C GLY A 102 -11.07 25.89 27.22
N ARG A 103 -9.83 26.36 27.38
CA ARG A 103 -8.78 26.40 26.32
C ARG A 103 -9.08 27.26 25.07
N ARG A 104 -9.97 28.24 25.19
CA ARG A 104 -10.36 29.11 24.06
C ARG A 104 -9.20 29.95 23.56
N ALA A 105 -8.32 30.40 24.45
CA ALA A 105 -7.17 31.22 24.10
C ALA A 105 -6.14 30.41 23.30
N GLU A 106 -5.77 29.23 23.79
CA GLU A 106 -4.82 28.32 23.13
C GLU A 106 -5.36 27.87 21.77
N LEU A 107 -6.64 27.52 21.69
CA LEU A 107 -7.29 27.15 20.44
C LEU A 107 -7.30 28.34 19.45
N ALA A 108 -7.55 29.57 19.92
CA ALA A 108 -7.50 30.76 19.07
C ALA A 108 -6.08 31.06 18.56
N THR A 109 -5.06 30.91 19.41
CA THR A 109 -3.65 31.04 19.03
C THR A 109 -3.28 30.01 17.98
N LEU A 110 -3.59 28.73 18.21
CA LEU A 110 -3.35 27.65 17.25
C LEU A 110 -4.07 27.91 15.92
N ALA A 111 -5.35 28.29 15.96
CA ALA A 111 -6.15 28.58 14.77
C ALA A 111 -5.64 29.79 13.98
N ALA A 112 -4.94 30.74 14.62
CA ALA A 112 -4.37 31.91 13.96
C ALA A 112 -3.32 31.52 12.90
N HIS A 113 -2.48 30.51 13.17
CA HIS A 113 -1.47 30.04 12.21
C HIS A 113 -2.11 29.49 10.91
N PHE A 114 -3.34 28.96 10.99
CA PHE A 114 -4.07 28.43 9.83
C PHE A 114 -4.75 29.52 9.00
N GLN A 115 -4.75 30.79 9.42
CA GLN A 115 -5.30 31.90 8.64
C GLN A 115 -4.54 32.13 7.33
N ARG A 116 -3.29 31.64 7.22
CA ARG A 116 -2.50 31.66 5.99
C ARG A 116 -3.10 30.82 4.86
N PHE A 117 -4.00 29.88 5.18
CA PHE A 117 -4.71 29.06 4.19
C PHE A 117 -6.08 29.68 3.89
N PRO A 118 -6.35 30.14 2.65
CA PRO A 118 -7.64 30.71 2.30
C PRO A 118 -8.74 29.64 2.28
N ARG A 119 -9.91 29.96 2.83
CA ARG A 119 -11.11 29.13 2.67
C ARG A 119 -11.50 29.07 1.18
N PRO A 120 -11.88 27.89 0.64
CA PRO A 120 -12.39 27.79 -0.72
C PRO A 120 -13.63 28.69 -0.83
N ALA A 121 -13.56 29.70 -1.69
CA ALA A 121 -14.61 30.70 -1.80
C ALA A 121 -15.93 30.03 -2.22
N MET A 122 -16.92 30.00 -1.32
CA MET A 122 -18.32 29.96 -1.71
C MET A 122 -18.53 31.25 -2.52
N ARG A 123 -18.73 31.13 -3.84
CA ARG A 123 -18.99 32.21 -4.82
C ARG A 123 -19.18 33.59 -4.16
N ALA A 124 -18.11 34.38 -4.05
CA ALA A 124 -18.18 35.77 -3.61
C ALA A 124 -17.87 36.71 -4.79
N PRO A 125 -18.58 37.85 -4.92
CA PRO A 125 -18.47 38.75 -6.08
C PRO A 125 -17.09 39.39 -6.21
N MET A 126 -16.72 39.80 -7.44
CA MET A 126 -15.39 40.26 -7.92
C MET A 126 -14.71 41.42 -7.15
N ALA A 127 -15.24 41.90 -6.03
CA ALA A 127 -14.75 43.08 -5.31
C ALA A 127 -13.47 42.85 -4.45
N ASN A 128 -12.90 41.64 -4.38
CA ASN A 128 -11.74 41.35 -3.50
C ASN A 128 -10.42 41.01 -4.21
N LEU A 129 -10.33 41.18 -5.54
CA LEU A 129 -9.09 40.94 -6.32
C LEU A 129 -7.92 41.85 -5.88
N ALA A 130 -8.18 43.12 -5.55
CA ALA A 130 -7.15 44.06 -5.09
C ALA A 130 -6.56 43.72 -3.71
N ARG A 131 -7.29 42.94 -2.90
CA ARG A 131 -6.81 42.42 -1.59
C ARG A 131 -6.01 41.13 -1.77
N TRP A 132 -6.35 40.35 -2.81
CA TRP A 132 -5.65 39.13 -3.21
C TRP A 132 -4.27 39.44 -3.81
N PHE A 133 -4.16 40.43 -4.72
CA PHE A 133 -2.88 40.87 -5.28
C PHE A 133 -1.95 41.51 -4.23
N ARG A 134 -2.48 42.31 -3.28
CA ARG A 134 -1.69 42.88 -2.19
C ARG A 134 -1.13 41.84 -1.20
N ARG A 135 -1.73 40.66 -1.10
CA ARG A 135 -1.21 39.53 -0.29
C ARG A 135 -0.13 38.72 -1.00
N LEU A 136 -0.09 38.71 -2.33
CA LEU A 136 0.97 38.07 -3.11
C LEU A 136 2.29 38.87 -3.07
N ALA A 137 2.22 40.18 -2.81
CA ALA A 137 3.36 41.08 -2.83
C ALA A 137 4.11 41.25 -1.48
N ARG A 138 3.64 40.64 -0.38
CA ARG A 138 4.29 40.75 0.94
C ARG A 138 4.59 39.37 1.54
N GLY A 139 5.89 39.03 1.61
CA GLY A 139 6.44 38.00 2.48
C GLY A 139 6.82 36.70 1.80
N GLY A 140 8.11 36.36 1.82
CA GLY A 140 8.65 35.08 1.35
C GLY A 140 7.87 33.91 1.94
N ARG A 141 7.33 33.06 1.06
CA ARG A 141 6.60 31.87 1.49
C ARG A 141 7.61 30.89 2.10
N PRO A 142 7.37 30.37 3.32
CA PRO A 142 8.18 29.27 3.82
C PRO A 142 8.09 28.08 2.84
N ASN A 143 9.23 27.48 2.51
CA ASN A 143 9.38 26.42 1.51
C ASN A 143 8.81 25.04 1.94
N GLY A 144 7.98 24.98 2.99
CA GLY A 144 7.49 23.72 3.58
C GLY A 144 6.09 23.81 4.19
N PRO A 145 5.52 22.66 4.63
CA PRO A 145 4.19 22.61 5.26
C PRO A 145 4.12 23.42 6.55
N LEU A 146 2.90 23.79 6.99
CA LEU A 146 2.72 24.28 8.37
C LEU A 146 2.89 23.08 9.28
N VAL A 147 3.74 23.14 10.29
CA VAL A 147 3.78 22.11 11.33
C VAL A 147 3.43 22.80 12.65
N VAL A 148 2.40 22.30 13.31
CA VAL A 148 1.98 22.74 14.64
C VAL A 148 2.13 21.57 15.58
N ALA A 149 3.02 21.68 16.56
CA ALA A 149 3.33 20.64 17.53
C ALA A 149 2.76 21.01 18.90
N VAL A 150 1.77 20.26 19.36
CA VAL A 150 1.16 20.41 20.68
C VAL A 150 1.78 19.37 21.61
N TYR A 151 2.50 19.82 22.62
CA TYR A 151 3.24 18.92 23.52
C TYR A 151 2.92 19.20 24.99
N GLY A 152 3.19 18.23 25.86
CA GLY A 152 2.96 18.34 27.29
C GLY A 152 2.59 17.00 27.94
N PRO A 153 2.46 16.97 29.29
CA PRO A 153 2.20 15.75 30.06
C PRO A 153 0.96 14.97 29.63
N GLY A 154 0.86 13.69 29.99
CA GLY A 154 -0.34 12.87 29.74
C GLY A 154 -1.59 13.50 30.38
N GLY A 155 -2.78 13.27 29.80
CA GLY A 155 -4.04 13.74 30.40
C GLY A 155 -4.39 15.23 30.22
N THR A 156 -3.48 16.05 29.70
CA THR A 156 -3.66 17.50 29.46
C THR A 156 -4.64 17.89 28.35
N GLY A 157 -5.12 16.93 27.56
CA GLY A 157 -6.12 17.19 26.50
C GLY A 157 -5.55 17.58 25.12
N LYS A 158 -4.26 17.31 24.85
CA LYS A 158 -3.61 17.59 23.56
C LYS A 158 -4.37 17.02 22.34
N THR A 159 -4.78 15.76 22.41
CA THR A 159 -5.57 15.12 21.34
C THR A 159 -6.93 15.78 21.17
N ALA A 160 -7.56 16.23 22.26
CA ALA A 160 -8.87 16.89 22.21
C ALA A 160 -8.76 18.30 21.57
N ILE A 161 -7.79 19.12 21.96
CA ILE A 161 -7.59 20.45 21.34
C ILE A 161 -7.16 20.31 19.88
N ALA A 162 -6.30 19.34 19.55
CA ALA A 162 -5.83 19.08 18.20
C ALA A 162 -6.97 18.59 17.30
N THR A 163 -7.85 17.72 17.82
CA THR A 163 -9.07 17.27 17.14
C THR A 163 -10.00 18.45 16.85
N ARG A 164 -10.27 19.28 17.86
CA ARG A 164 -11.15 20.45 17.71
C ARG A 164 -10.57 21.46 16.71
N LEU A 165 -9.27 21.73 16.80
CA LEU A 165 -8.53 22.56 15.84
C LEU A 165 -8.66 21.99 14.43
N ALA A 166 -8.44 20.68 14.27
CA ALA A 166 -8.52 20.01 12.98
C ALA A 166 -9.91 20.18 12.34
N HIS A 167 -10.99 20.03 13.11
CA HIS A 167 -12.36 20.29 12.64
C HIS A 167 -12.61 21.76 12.30
N GLN A 168 -12.09 22.72 13.09
CA GLN A 168 -12.25 24.15 12.81
C GLN A 168 -11.56 24.62 11.53
N VAL A 169 -10.48 23.96 11.12
CA VAL A 169 -9.69 24.33 9.94
C VAL A 169 -9.90 23.37 8.76
N ALA A 170 -10.67 22.29 8.96
CA ALA A 170 -10.93 21.23 7.98
C ALA A 170 -11.42 21.77 6.63
N ASP A 171 -12.25 22.82 6.65
CA ASP A 171 -12.81 23.47 5.46
C ASP A 171 -11.76 24.15 4.57
N ARG A 172 -10.57 24.46 5.11
CA ARG A 172 -9.44 25.06 4.37
C ARG A 172 -8.64 24.03 3.56
N PHE A 173 -8.84 22.74 3.82
CA PHE A 173 -8.10 21.62 3.22
C PHE A 173 -9.05 20.70 2.42
N PRO A 174 -9.57 21.18 1.28
CA PRO A 174 -10.57 20.45 0.50
C PRO A 174 -10.02 19.22 -0.21
N ASP A 175 -8.69 19.09 -0.33
CA ASP A 175 -8.08 17.99 -1.07
C ASP A 175 -7.88 16.75 -0.19
N GLY A 176 -8.04 16.87 1.14
CA GLY A 176 -8.06 15.71 2.05
C GLY A 176 -7.68 16.03 3.49
N GLN A 177 -8.19 15.21 4.40
CA GLN A 177 -7.91 15.24 5.84
C GLN A 177 -7.52 13.82 6.30
N LEU A 178 -6.30 13.67 6.79
CA LEU A 178 -5.73 12.41 7.23
C LEU A 178 -5.50 12.41 8.74
N TYR A 179 -5.69 11.27 9.38
CA TYR A 179 -5.45 11.09 10.81
C TYR A 179 -4.79 9.74 11.06
N VAL A 180 -3.82 9.74 11.98
CA VAL A 180 -3.20 8.51 12.49
C VAL A 180 -2.78 8.71 13.94
N ASN A 181 -3.04 7.71 14.78
CA ASN A 181 -2.42 7.60 16.10
C ASN A 181 -1.12 6.78 15.96
N LEU A 182 0.02 7.43 16.25
CA LEU A 182 1.38 6.92 16.12
C LEU A 182 1.87 6.10 17.33
N ARG A 183 1.11 6.10 18.44
CA ARG A 183 1.32 5.26 19.64
C ARG A 183 2.65 5.46 20.39
N GLY A 184 3.31 6.60 20.24
CA GLY A 184 4.53 6.94 20.98
C GLY A 184 4.35 7.13 22.48
N ALA A 185 3.11 7.25 22.95
CA ALA A 185 2.76 7.53 24.35
C ALA A 185 2.47 6.28 25.20
N GLY A 186 2.30 5.09 24.59
CA GLY A 186 1.81 3.91 25.31
C GLY A 186 2.65 2.65 25.12
N GLY A 187 3.47 2.57 24.06
CA GLY A 187 4.21 1.37 23.66
C GLY A 187 5.71 1.58 23.51
N GLN A 188 6.50 0.50 23.61
CA GLN A 188 7.91 0.52 23.22
C GLN A 188 8.04 0.77 21.70
N HIS A 189 7.08 0.27 20.93
CA HIS A 189 7.07 0.31 19.47
C HIS A 189 5.94 1.23 18.97
N GLY A 190 6.30 2.45 18.55
CA GLY A 190 5.41 3.32 17.80
C GLY A 190 5.11 2.76 16.40
N ARG A 191 4.11 3.29 15.70
CA ARG A 191 3.82 2.87 14.32
C ARG A 191 4.99 3.15 13.38
N ARG A 192 5.37 2.15 12.59
CA ARG A 192 6.42 2.28 11.56
C ARG A 192 6.01 3.29 10.47
N PRO A 193 6.86 4.26 10.09
CA PRO A 193 6.52 5.27 9.08
C PRO A 193 6.12 4.68 7.72
N GLN A 194 6.73 3.58 7.30
CA GLN A 194 6.42 2.89 6.03
C GLN A 194 4.95 2.47 5.98
N THR A 195 4.44 1.88 7.06
CA THR A 195 3.04 1.44 7.19
C THR A 195 2.09 2.63 7.14
N VAL A 196 2.44 3.73 7.82
CA VAL A 196 1.61 4.95 7.85
C VAL A 196 1.56 5.62 6.48
N ILE A 197 2.69 5.75 5.77
CA ILE A 197 2.73 6.30 4.40
C ILE A 197 1.88 5.45 3.45
N ASN A 198 1.96 4.12 3.56
CA ASN A 198 1.15 3.24 2.74
C ASN A 198 -0.35 3.43 3.03
N ASP A 199 -0.75 3.50 4.30
CA ASP A 199 -2.13 3.78 4.71
C ASP A 199 -2.61 5.15 4.15
N PHE A 200 -1.76 6.19 4.18
CA PHE A 200 -2.07 7.51 3.63
C PHE A 200 -2.21 7.51 2.11
N LEU A 201 -1.32 6.83 1.39
CA LEU A 201 -1.43 6.69 -0.06
C LEU A 201 -2.71 5.95 -0.44
N GLN A 202 -3.01 4.84 0.25
CA GLN A 202 -4.25 4.08 0.04
C GLN A 202 -5.51 4.92 0.30
N ALA A 203 -5.47 5.81 1.29
CA ALA A 203 -6.59 6.71 1.58
C ALA A 203 -6.92 7.68 0.42
N PHE A 204 -5.95 8.01 -0.43
CA PHE A 204 -6.15 8.79 -1.65
C PHE A 204 -6.45 7.92 -2.88
N GLY A 205 -6.70 6.62 -2.69
CA GLY A 205 -6.81 5.66 -3.77
C GLY A 205 -5.49 5.35 -4.47
N ALA A 206 -4.37 5.93 -4.03
CA ALA A 206 -3.05 5.58 -4.53
C ALA A 206 -2.66 4.23 -3.95
N ARG A 207 -2.44 3.26 -4.82
CA ARG A 207 -1.85 1.99 -4.42
C ARG A 207 -0.38 2.07 -4.82
N PRO A 208 0.53 2.37 -3.88
CA PRO A 208 1.95 2.42 -4.18
C PRO A 208 2.38 1.10 -4.83
N PRO A 209 3.24 1.14 -5.87
CA PRO A 209 3.71 -0.09 -6.48
C PRO A 209 4.34 -1.00 -5.44
N THR A 210 4.26 -2.30 -5.72
CA THR A 210 4.69 -3.40 -4.87
C THR A 210 6.20 -3.38 -4.55
N ASP A 211 6.97 -2.60 -5.31
CA ASP A 211 8.42 -2.47 -5.16
C ASP A 211 8.89 -1.01 -5.19
N LEU A 212 8.73 -0.26 -4.10
CA LEU A 212 9.25 1.10 -4.04
C LEU A 212 10.68 1.20 -3.52
N GLY A 213 11.30 0.17 -2.94
CA GLY A 213 12.66 0.31 -2.42
C GLY A 213 12.73 1.06 -1.07
N GLY A 214 11.97 0.59 -0.07
CA GLY A 214 12.12 1.01 1.33
C GLY A 214 11.47 2.35 1.70
N LEU A 215 11.79 2.86 2.90
CA LEU A 215 11.14 4.05 3.49
C LEU A 215 11.39 5.33 2.70
N GLU A 216 12.62 5.56 2.23
CA GLU A 216 12.96 6.81 1.53
C GLU A 216 12.17 6.98 0.25
N ALA A 217 12.00 5.91 -0.52
CA ALA A 217 11.26 5.95 -1.75
C ALA A 217 9.76 6.08 -1.52
N LEU A 218 9.22 5.41 -0.49
CA LEU A 218 7.85 5.66 -0.02
C LEU A 218 7.66 7.13 0.38
N ALA A 219 8.62 7.73 1.09
CA ALA A 219 8.59 9.14 1.46
C ALA A 219 8.70 10.06 0.23
N ARG A 220 9.51 9.71 -0.78
CA ARG A 220 9.56 10.45 -2.07
C ARG A 220 8.23 10.38 -2.81
N LEU A 221 7.60 9.19 -2.88
CA LEU A 221 6.29 9.02 -3.49
C LEU A 221 5.22 9.81 -2.73
N TRP A 222 5.23 9.74 -1.40
CA TRP A 222 4.35 10.53 -0.54
C TRP A 222 4.48 12.03 -0.80
N ARG A 223 5.71 12.55 -0.84
CA ARG A 223 6.00 13.96 -1.17
C ARG A 223 5.54 14.35 -2.57
N THR A 224 5.66 13.44 -3.54
CA THR A 224 5.18 13.64 -4.91
C THR A 224 3.64 13.67 -4.96
N HIS A 225 2.98 12.77 -4.26
CA HIS A 225 1.53 12.67 -4.22
C HIS A 225 0.86 13.84 -3.49
N THR A 226 1.56 14.41 -2.50
CA THR A 226 1.10 15.57 -1.74
C THR A 226 1.43 16.91 -2.40
N PHE A 227 2.29 16.92 -3.42
CA PHE A 227 2.68 18.15 -4.12
C PHE A 227 1.45 18.87 -4.71
N GLY A 228 1.34 20.16 -4.41
CA GLY A 228 0.26 21.03 -4.91
C GLY A 228 -1.11 20.87 -4.23
N ARG A 229 -1.31 19.81 -3.43
CA ARG A 229 -2.55 19.56 -2.69
C ARG A 229 -2.64 20.40 -1.41
N ARG A 230 -3.88 20.69 -0.98
CA ARG A 230 -4.21 21.30 0.31
C ARG A 230 -4.69 20.22 1.28
N LEU A 231 -3.75 19.67 2.03
CA LEU A 231 -3.99 18.58 2.97
C LEU A 231 -3.84 19.02 4.41
N LEU A 232 -4.71 18.49 5.27
CA LEU A 232 -4.54 18.50 6.71
C LEU A 232 -4.14 17.10 7.17
N ILE A 233 -3.02 16.99 7.87
CA ILE A 233 -2.52 15.72 8.41
C ILE A 233 -2.46 15.85 9.94
N PHE A 234 -3.13 14.95 10.65
CA PHE A 234 -3.10 14.90 12.10
C PHE A 234 -2.34 13.65 12.56
N LEU A 235 -1.14 13.86 13.11
CA LEU A 235 -0.25 12.86 13.67
C LEU A 235 -0.38 12.87 15.19
N ASP A 236 -1.22 11.99 15.74
CA ASP A 236 -1.50 11.93 17.17
C ASP A 236 -0.51 10.99 17.88
N ASN A 237 -0.04 11.36 19.08
CA ASN A 237 0.89 10.59 19.92
C ASN A 237 2.20 10.19 19.21
N ALA A 238 2.93 11.15 18.65
CA ALA A 238 4.25 10.93 18.08
C ALA A 238 5.27 10.48 19.15
N LYS A 239 6.13 9.52 18.79
CA LYS A 239 7.22 9.00 19.65
C LYS A 239 8.44 9.93 19.63
N ASP A 240 8.93 10.22 18.43
CA ASP A 240 10.17 10.95 18.21
C ASP A 240 10.12 11.77 16.89
N GLU A 241 11.14 12.61 16.70
CA GLU A 241 11.25 13.46 15.52
C GLU A 241 11.45 12.68 14.22
N ALA A 242 12.18 11.57 14.25
CA ALA A 242 12.47 10.78 13.06
C ALA A 242 11.18 10.21 12.47
N GLN A 243 10.28 9.72 13.34
CA GLN A 243 8.95 9.26 12.97
C GLN A 243 8.14 10.36 12.29
N VAL A 244 8.12 11.58 12.84
CA VAL A 244 7.35 12.70 12.28
C VAL A 244 7.95 13.18 10.96
N ARG A 245 9.28 13.38 10.88
CA ARG A 245 9.98 13.88 9.67
C ARG A 245 9.76 12.98 8.46
N ALA A 246 9.70 11.66 8.66
CA ALA A 246 9.41 10.70 7.59
C ALA A 246 8.00 10.88 6.99
N LEU A 247 7.04 11.38 7.78
CA LEU A 247 5.62 11.53 7.41
C LEU A 247 5.26 12.91 6.88
N LEU A 248 6.18 13.90 6.98
CA LEU A 248 5.91 15.26 6.53
C LEU A 248 5.66 15.31 5.00
N PRO A 249 4.56 15.95 4.56
CA PRO A 249 4.28 16.14 3.14
C PRO A 249 5.22 17.20 2.55
N ASN A 250 5.21 17.35 1.23
CA ASN A 250 5.89 18.45 0.57
C ASN A 250 4.92 19.58 0.22
N GLY A 251 5.39 20.83 0.30
CA GLY A 251 4.68 22.01 -0.18
C GLY A 251 4.00 22.87 0.90
N SER A 252 3.96 24.18 0.63
CA SER A 252 3.45 25.22 1.53
C SER A 252 1.92 25.25 1.70
N ARG A 253 1.20 24.36 1.01
CA ARG A 253 -0.27 24.24 1.02
C ARG A 253 -0.79 23.18 1.99
N CYS A 254 0.09 22.40 2.59
CA CYS A 254 -0.24 21.39 3.58
C CYS A 254 -0.06 21.92 5.01
N ALA A 255 -0.83 21.38 5.94
CA ALA A 255 -0.65 21.59 7.36
C ALA A 255 -0.60 20.24 8.11
N VAL A 256 0.27 20.16 9.10
CA VAL A 256 0.47 18.99 9.94
C VAL A 256 0.26 19.41 11.39
N ILE A 257 -0.68 18.77 12.07
CA ILE A 257 -0.87 18.88 13.51
C ILE A 257 -0.22 17.65 14.13
N VAL A 258 0.66 17.87 15.10
CA VAL A 258 1.37 16.80 15.82
C VAL A 258 1.04 16.91 17.30
N THR A 259 0.74 15.80 17.96
CA THR A 259 0.70 15.74 19.42
C THR A 259 1.80 14.81 19.95
N SER A 260 2.46 15.21 21.04
CA SER A 260 3.54 14.43 21.65
C SER A 260 3.59 14.64 23.17
N ARG A 261 4.22 13.71 23.91
CA ARG A 261 4.44 13.88 25.36
C ARG A 261 5.60 14.83 25.66
N GLN A 262 6.64 14.79 24.82
CA GLN A 262 7.83 15.61 24.93
C GLN A 262 7.90 16.61 23.77
N GLU A 263 8.65 17.68 23.96
CA GLU A 263 8.93 18.63 22.90
C GLU A 263 9.72 17.93 21.77
N LEU A 264 9.31 18.13 20.53
CA LEU A 264 9.98 17.59 19.35
C LEU A 264 10.67 18.74 18.62
N ALA A 265 11.99 18.68 18.41
CA ALA A 265 12.77 19.73 17.77
C ALA A 265 12.62 19.69 16.23
N LEU A 266 11.40 19.88 15.74
CA LEU A 266 11.03 19.81 14.32
C LEU A 266 11.47 21.04 13.48
N GLY A 267 12.41 21.84 13.99
CA GLY A 267 12.99 23.00 13.31
C GLY A 267 11.98 24.15 13.12
N ALA A 268 11.22 24.11 12.03
CA ALA A 268 10.26 25.16 11.64
C ALA A 268 8.82 24.92 12.13
N ALA A 269 8.65 24.12 13.19
CA ALA A 269 7.34 23.85 13.77
C ALA A 269 6.95 24.92 14.79
N GLU A 270 5.69 25.35 14.75
CA GLU A 270 5.09 26.18 15.79
C GLU A 270 4.75 25.26 16.97
N THR A 271 5.43 25.44 18.10
CA THR A 271 5.25 24.60 19.28
C THR A 271 4.31 25.26 20.29
N VAL A 272 3.41 24.47 20.88
CA VAL A 272 2.52 24.92 21.96
C VAL A 272 2.58 23.92 23.10
N HIS A 273 3.08 24.37 24.24
CA HIS A 273 3.06 23.61 25.48
C HIS A 273 1.68 23.68 26.13
N LEU A 274 1.16 22.53 26.54
CA LEU A 274 -0.18 22.40 27.13
C LEU A 274 -0.07 21.85 28.55
N SER A 275 -0.49 22.66 29.53
CA SER A 275 -0.49 22.38 30.97
C SER A 275 -1.84 21.83 31.48
N GLY A 276 -2.07 21.78 32.80
CA GLY A 276 -3.39 21.54 33.41
C GLY A 276 -4.37 22.70 33.17
N LEU A 277 -5.68 22.44 33.28
CA LEU A 277 -6.74 23.45 33.11
C LEU A 277 -6.69 24.50 34.22
N GLU A 278 -7.24 25.68 33.94
CA GLU A 278 -7.54 26.62 35.02
C GLU A 278 -8.68 26.07 35.89
N PRO A 279 -8.69 26.31 37.21
CA PRO A 279 -9.69 25.76 38.13
C PRO A 279 -11.14 26.01 37.71
N ASP A 280 -11.44 27.20 37.18
CA ASP A 280 -12.78 27.57 36.70
C ASP A 280 -13.19 26.84 35.42
N ASP A 281 -12.22 26.53 34.55
CA ASP A 281 -12.46 25.68 33.38
C ASP A 281 -12.66 24.21 33.81
N GLY A 282 -11.92 23.76 34.84
CA GLY A 282 -12.06 22.44 35.44
C GLY A 282 -13.44 22.22 36.08
N LEU A 283 -13.95 23.19 36.84
CA LEU A 283 -15.30 23.14 37.42
C LEU A 283 -16.37 23.06 36.33
N ARG A 284 -16.23 23.87 35.28
CA ARG A 284 -17.15 23.86 34.13
C ARG A 284 -17.12 22.51 33.40
N LEU A 285 -15.95 21.89 33.25
CA LEU A 285 -15.85 20.56 32.64
C LEU A 285 -16.52 19.50 33.51
N LEU A 286 -16.30 19.53 34.82
CA LEU A 286 -16.93 18.61 35.77
C LEU A 286 -18.46 18.75 35.77
N ALA A 287 -18.96 19.99 35.78
CA ALA A 287 -20.39 20.31 35.69
C ALA A 287 -21.01 19.86 34.37
N HIS A 288 -20.30 20.03 33.25
CA HIS A 288 -20.76 19.59 31.94
C HIS A 288 -20.97 18.06 31.88
N LEU A 289 -20.15 17.29 32.59
CA LEU A 289 -20.20 15.82 32.57
C LEU A 289 -21.13 15.23 33.63
N ALA A 290 -21.04 15.73 34.88
CA ALA A 290 -21.81 15.21 36.02
C ALA A 290 -23.22 15.80 36.14
N GLY A 291 -23.46 16.95 35.52
CA GLY A 291 -24.68 17.77 35.64
C GLY A 291 -24.43 19.03 36.49
N PRO A 292 -24.84 20.23 36.01
CA PRO A 292 -24.53 21.49 36.69
C PRO A 292 -25.16 21.59 38.08
N GLU A 293 -26.43 21.18 38.22
CA GLU A 293 -27.18 21.22 39.48
C GLU A 293 -26.47 20.49 40.63
N ARG A 294 -25.76 19.39 40.33
CA ARG A 294 -25.05 18.58 41.34
C ARG A 294 -23.74 19.20 41.77
N ILE A 295 -23.03 19.83 40.83
CA ILE A 295 -21.76 20.49 41.11
C ILE A 295 -22.00 21.83 41.82
N ASP A 296 -23.03 22.56 41.42
CA ASP A 296 -23.44 23.82 42.03
C ASP A 296 -24.00 23.62 43.45
N ALA A 297 -24.58 22.45 43.75
CA ALA A 297 -25.06 22.10 45.10
C ALA A 297 -23.91 21.82 46.09
N GLU A 298 -22.75 21.34 45.62
CA GLU A 298 -21.60 20.97 46.46
C GLU A 298 -20.27 21.53 45.89
N PRO A 299 -20.11 22.86 45.78
CA PRO A 299 -19.00 23.48 45.08
C PRO A 299 -17.64 23.21 45.75
N GLU A 300 -17.61 23.10 47.08
CA GLU A 300 -16.36 22.79 47.79
C GLU A 300 -15.90 21.35 47.60
N ALA A 301 -16.84 20.40 47.50
CA ALA A 301 -16.51 19.03 47.16
C ALA A 301 -16.02 18.92 45.71
N ALA A 302 -16.63 19.68 44.79
CA ALA A 302 -16.18 19.76 43.41
C ALA A 302 -14.74 20.31 43.32
N ARG A 303 -14.41 21.39 44.04
CA ARG A 303 -13.03 21.90 44.11
C ARG A 303 -12.05 20.89 44.74
N ALA A 304 -12.49 20.13 45.75
CA ALA A 304 -11.68 19.06 46.32
C ALA A 304 -11.35 17.98 45.29
N ILE A 305 -12.32 17.55 44.47
CA ILE A 305 -12.10 16.62 43.35
C ILE A 305 -11.08 17.20 42.36
N LEU A 306 -11.20 18.48 41.99
CA LEU A 306 -10.27 19.12 41.05
C LEU A 306 -8.82 19.17 41.55
N ARG A 307 -8.62 19.47 42.85
CA ARG A 307 -7.29 19.46 43.47
C ARG A 307 -6.64 18.08 43.37
N VAL A 308 -7.41 17.02 43.65
CA VAL A 308 -6.92 15.64 43.47
C VAL A 308 -6.70 15.33 41.99
N CYS A 309 -7.50 15.91 41.10
CA CYS A 309 -7.36 15.73 39.66
C CYS A 309 -6.08 16.35 39.06
N GLY A 310 -5.33 17.15 39.83
CA GLY A 310 -4.15 17.89 39.35
C GLY A 310 -4.47 18.81 38.17
N ASP A 311 -5.71 19.30 38.11
CA ASP A 311 -6.27 20.10 37.02
C ASP A 311 -6.20 19.43 35.62
N LEU A 312 -6.01 18.12 35.53
CA LEU A 312 -5.92 17.42 34.24
C LEU A 312 -7.33 17.17 33.66
N PRO A 313 -7.65 17.67 32.45
CA PRO A 313 -8.99 17.50 31.86
C PRO A 313 -9.45 16.04 31.77
N LEU A 314 -8.53 15.10 31.53
CA LEU A 314 -8.89 13.69 31.49
C LEU A 314 -9.32 13.17 32.87
N ALA A 315 -8.57 13.50 33.94
CA ALA A 315 -8.89 13.11 35.31
C ALA A 315 -10.28 13.59 35.71
N ILE A 316 -10.53 14.88 35.43
CA ILE A 316 -11.81 15.53 35.64
C ILE A 316 -12.91 14.84 34.83
N SER A 317 -12.60 14.42 33.60
CA SER A 317 -13.58 13.74 32.74
C SER A 317 -14.00 12.38 33.26
N VAL A 318 -13.04 11.62 33.81
CA VAL A 318 -13.33 10.32 34.42
C VAL A 318 -14.12 10.50 35.72
N CYS A 319 -13.75 11.46 36.59
CA CYS A 319 -14.53 11.80 37.78
C CYS A 319 -15.95 12.26 37.45
N GLY A 320 -16.12 13.10 36.43
CA GLY A 320 -17.42 13.54 35.93
C GLY A 320 -18.24 12.38 35.38
N GLY A 321 -17.62 11.48 34.63
CA GLY A 321 -18.26 10.24 34.14
C GLY A 321 -18.67 9.30 35.26
N LEU A 322 -17.87 9.17 36.33
CA LEU A 322 -18.20 8.39 37.52
C LEU A 322 -19.43 8.95 38.23
N LEU A 323 -19.50 10.26 38.43
CA LEU A 323 -20.68 10.93 38.99
C LEU A 323 -21.91 10.77 38.09
N HIS A 324 -21.75 10.91 36.77
CA HIS A 324 -22.85 10.76 35.81
C HIS A 324 -23.47 9.36 35.86
N ARG A 325 -22.63 8.32 35.95
CA ARG A 325 -23.06 6.91 35.97
C ARG A 325 -23.66 6.50 37.31
N ASN A 326 -23.06 6.95 38.41
CA ASN A 326 -23.53 6.68 39.75
C ASN A 326 -24.40 7.86 40.21
N GLN A 327 -25.66 7.86 39.77
CA GLN A 327 -26.60 8.95 40.09
C GLN A 327 -26.82 9.12 41.60
N ASP A 328 -26.64 8.04 42.37
CA ASP A 328 -26.76 8.04 43.84
C ASP A 328 -25.56 8.67 44.55
N TRP A 329 -24.43 8.89 43.87
CA TRP A 329 -23.22 9.43 44.50
C TRP A 329 -23.30 10.96 44.57
N ARG A 330 -22.98 11.52 45.74
CA ARG A 330 -22.75 12.96 45.90
C ARG A 330 -21.31 13.32 45.56
N ALA A 331 -21.06 14.59 45.19
CA ALA A 331 -19.70 15.06 44.90
C ALA A 331 -18.79 14.91 46.13
N SER A 332 -19.33 15.18 47.33
CA SER A 332 -18.69 14.97 48.63
C SER A 332 -18.25 13.52 48.86
N PHE A 333 -19.08 12.55 48.48
CA PHE A 333 -18.73 11.13 48.60
C PHE A 333 -17.56 10.75 47.67
N LEU A 334 -17.57 11.23 46.42
CA LEU A 334 -16.45 11.01 45.51
C LEU A 334 -15.18 11.74 45.97
N ALA A 335 -15.30 12.95 46.51
CA ALA A 335 -14.18 13.69 47.08
C ALA A 335 -13.56 12.97 48.29
N MET A 336 -14.40 12.41 49.16
CA MET A 336 -13.98 11.61 50.32
C MET A 336 -13.22 10.35 49.89
N LYS A 337 -13.80 9.54 48.99
CA LYS A 337 -13.07 8.41 48.36
C LYS A 337 -11.77 8.85 47.69
N LEU A 338 -11.86 9.98 47.00
CA LEU A 338 -10.77 10.81 46.46
C LEU A 338 -9.58 10.94 47.42
N SER A 339 -9.89 11.20 48.68
CA SER A 339 -8.92 11.56 49.72
C SER A 339 -8.50 10.41 50.64
N GLU A 340 -9.39 9.44 50.90
CA GLU A 340 -9.14 8.29 51.78
C GLU A 340 -8.22 7.25 51.14
N ASP A 341 -8.38 6.99 49.84
CA ASP A 341 -7.64 5.93 49.13
C ASP A 341 -6.27 6.39 48.56
N LEU A 342 -5.95 7.69 48.53
CA LEU A 342 -4.95 8.23 47.57
C LEU A 342 -3.82 9.12 48.11
N GLY A 343 -3.88 9.60 49.35
CA GLY A 343 -2.84 10.50 49.90
C GLY A 343 -2.59 11.79 49.07
N PRO A 344 -1.65 12.65 49.47
CA PRO A 344 -1.46 13.97 48.84
C PRO A 344 -0.62 14.00 47.54
N VAL A 345 -0.21 12.85 46.97
CA VAL A 345 0.92 12.78 46.01
C VAL A 345 0.58 12.17 44.63
N LEU A 346 -0.63 11.63 44.39
CA LEU A 346 -0.95 10.94 43.13
C LEU A 346 -1.60 11.84 42.05
N ASP A 347 -1.26 11.56 40.78
CA ASP A 347 -1.84 12.16 39.57
C ASP A 347 -3.35 11.89 39.50
N GLY A 348 -4.16 12.93 39.29
CA GLY A 348 -5.60 12.86 39.15
C GLY A 348 -6.16 11.83 38.17
N VAL A 349 -5.44 11.59 37.07
CA VAL A 349 -5.84 10.60 36.07
C VAL A 349 -5.83 9.21 36.70
N ARG A 350 -4.80 8.93 37.50
CA ARG A 350 -4.67 7.69 38.26
C ARG A 350 -5.83 7.51 39.24
N ALA A 351 -6.13 8.54 40.03
CA ALA A 351 -7.21 8.52 41.01
C ALA A 351 -8.57 8.16 40.38
N SER A 352 -8.84 8.75 39.21
CA SER A 352 -10.10 8.53 38.50
C SER A 352 -10.22 7.13 37.89
N VAL A 353 -9.12 6.57 37.37
CA VAL A 353 -9.06 5.20 36.85
C VAL A 353 -9.15 4.20 38.00
N MET A 354 -8.54 4.49 39.16
CA MET A 354 -8.57 3.65 40.36
C MET A 354 -9.99 3.39 40.85
N VAL A 355 -10.86 4.40 40.91
CA VAL A 355 -12.27 4.19 41.33
C VAL A 355 -13.00 3.16 40.46
N SER A 356 -12.78 3.22 39.14
CA SER A 356 -13.32 2.23 38.20
C SER A 356 -12.61 0.88 38.30
N TYR A 357 -11.33 0.86 38.66
CA TYR A 357 -10.50 -0.34 38.79
C TYR A 357 -10.80 -1.12 40.09
N ASP A 358 -10.96 -0.44 41.22
CA ASP A 358 -11.17 -1.06 42.54
C ASP A 358 -12.52 -1.77 42.63
N ALA A 359 -13.53 -1.27 41.91
CA ALA A 359 -14.85 -1.88 41.75
C ALA A 359 -14.87 -3.07 40.78
N ARG A 360 -13.72 -3.54 40.28
CA ARG A 360 -13.60 -4.72 39.42
C ARG A 360 -13.34 -5.98 40.22
N THR A 361 -13.77 -7.11 39.69
CA THR A 361 -13.40 -8.42 40.25
C THR A 361 -11.89 -8.65 40.06
N GLU A 362 -11.30 -9.52 40.87
CA GLU A 362 -9.87 -9.86 40.74
C GLU A 362 -9.52 -10.41 39.34
N GLN A 363 -10.44 -11.13 38.71
CA GLN A 363 -10.27 -11.62 37.34
C GLN A 363 -10.27 -10.49 36.30
N GLU A 364 -11.15 -9.49 36.46
CA GLU A 364 -11.21 -8.29 35.59
C GLU A 364 -9.96 -7.42 35.76
N LYS A 365 -9.51 -7.20 37.01
CA LYS A 365 -8.26 -6.48 37.33
C LYS A 365 -7.05 -7.15 36.67
N ARG A 366 -6.97 -8.48 36.75
CA ARG A 366 -5.88 -9.25 36.16
C ARG A 366 -5.91 -9.22 34.63
N LEU A 367 -7.09 -9.26 34.02
CA LEU A 367 -7.22 -9.05 32.57
C LEU A 367 -6.69 -7.67 32.16
N LEU A 368 -7.12 -6.60 32.85
CA LEU A 368 -6.66 -5.24 32.57
C LEU A 368 -5.15 -5.09 32.69
N GLN A 369 -4.56 -5.65 33.74
CA GLN A 369 -3.10 -5.68 33.92
C GLN A 369 -2.41 -6.31 32.71
N PHE A 370 -2.84 -7.51 32.29
CA PHE A 370 -2.25 -8.17 31.14
C PHE A 370 -2.47 -7.43 29.82
N LEU A 371 -3.66 -6.86 29.60
CA LEU A 371 -3.94 -6.03 28.44
C LEU A 371 -3.04 -4.79 28.38
N SER A 372 -2.63 -4.25 29.54
CA SER A 372 -1.73 -3.10 29.60
C SER A 372 -0.32 -3.41 29.09
N PHE A 373 0.10 -4.68 29.09
CA PHE A 373 1.39 -5.09 28.53
C PHE A 373 1.37 -5.16 27.01
N LEU A 374 0.21 -5.38 26.38
CA LEU A 374 0.11 -5.56 24.94
C LEU A 374 0.33 -4.25 24.19
N ASP A 375 1.35 -4.22 23.32
CA ASP A 375 1.59 -3.08 22.46
C ASP A 375 0.84 -3.15 21.12
N VAL A 376 -0.50 -3.21 21.17
CA VAL A 376 -1.36 -3.38 19.98
C VAL A 376 -2.43 -2.29 19.87
N ASP A 377 -2.79 -1.90 18.65
CA ASP A 377 -3.82 -0.88 18.36
C ASP A 377 -5.22 -1.28 18.83
N SER A 378 -5.56 -2.54 18.60
CA SER A 378 -6.79 -3.15 19.05
C SER A 378 -6.59 -4.65 19.11
N PHE A 379 -7.39 -5.31 19.94
CA PHE A 379 -7.35 -6.75 20.14
C PHE A 379 -8.76 -7.35 19.99
N PRO A 380 -8.85 -8.59 19.52
CA PRO A 380 -10.12 -9.28 19.32
C PRO A 380 -10.76 -9.71 20.65
N GLU A 381 -12.07 -9.99 20.62
CA GLU A 381 -12.86 -10.39 21.81
C GLU A 381 -12.36 -11.66 22.54
N TRP A 382 -11.54 -12.48 21.88
CA TRP A 382 -10.97 -13.70 22.44
C TRP A 382 -9.61 -13.49 23.15
N ILE A 383 -9.04 -12.28 23.15
CA ILE A 383 -7.68 -12.01 23.66
C ILE A 383 -7.46 -12.41 25.13
N GLY A 384 -8.52 -12.55 25.92
CA GLY A 384 -8.44 -13.01 27.30
C GLY A 384 -7.99 -14.47 27.42
N VAL A 385 -8.21 -15.31 26.41
CA VAL A 385 -7.86 -16.75 26.43
C VAL A 385 -6.37 -17.02 26.69
N PRO A 386 -5.40 -16.39 25.99
CA PRO A 386 -3.98 -16.55 26.33
C PRO A 386 -3.57 -15.84 27.63
N LEU A 387 -4.38 -14.91 28.13
CA LEU A 387 -4.04 -14.08 29.29
C LEU A 387 -4.54 -14.65 30.61
N LEU A 388 -5.70 -15.31 30.60
CA LEU A 388 -6.40 -15.87 31.74
C LEU A 388 -6.88 -17.29 31.44
N PRO A 389 -7.05 -18.15 32.47
CA PRO A 389 -7.67 -19.46 32.32
C PRO A 389 -9.19 -19.29 32.10
N CYS A 390 -9.58 -18.90 30.89
CA CYS A 390 -10.97 -18.61 30.52
C CYS A 390 -11.29 -19.12 29.11
N GLU A 391 -12.57 -19.38 28.85
CA GLU A 391 -13.05 -19.72 27.53
C GLU A 391 -13.27 -18.47 26.65
N PRO A 392 -13.31 -18.58 25.30
CA PRO A 392 -13.53 -17.43 24.42
C PRO A 392 -14.79 -16.61 24.74
N ARG A 393 -15.87 -17.28 25.14
CA ARG A 393 -17.13 -16.62 25.56
C ARG A 393 -16.94 -15.80 26.83
N GLU A 394 -16.19 -16.31 27.78
CA GLU A 394 -15.90 -15.64 29.05
C GLU A 394 -14.98 -14.44 28.84
N SER A 395 -13.95 -14.58 28.00
CA SER A 395 -13.10 -13.46 27.54
C SER A 395 -13.95 -12.31 26.99
N ARG A 396 -14.90 -12.63 26.10
CA ARG A 396 -15.83 -11.64 25.55
C ARG A 396 -16.68 -10.97 26.63
N GLN A 397 -17.26 -11.74 27.56
CA GLN A 397 -18.08 -11.19 28.65
C GLN A 397 -17.27 -10.30 29.60
N LEU A 398 -16.01 -10.63 29.88
CA LEU A 398 -15.10 -9.80 30.66
C LEU A 398 -14.84 -8.46 29.93
N LEU A 399 -14.51 -8.50 28.64
CA LEU A 399 -14.29 -7.30 27.84
C LEU A 399 -15.55 -6.43 27.71
N GLU A 400 -16.73 -7.03 27.56
CA GLU A 400 -18.01 -6.30 27.54
C GLU A 400 -18.27 -5.58 28.88
N ARG A 401 -17.97 -6.22 30.02
CA ARG A 401 -18.07 -5.58 31.34
C ARG A 401 -17.06 -4.44 31.50
N LEU A 402 -15.81 -4.65 31.12
CA LEU A 402 -14.77 -3.62 31.13
C LEU A 402 -15.12 -2.43 30.21
N ALA A 403 -15.76 -2.70 29.06
CA ALA A 403 -16.20 -1.68 28.13
C ALA A 403 -17.38 -0.86 28.68
N ARG A 404 -18.37 -1.49 29.32
CA ARG A 404 -19.44 -0.78 30.04
C ARG A 404 -18.88 0.19 31.09
N GLN A 405 -17.70 -0.11 31.62
CA GLN A 405 -17.03 0.67 32.66
C GLN A 405 -15.97 1.65 32.11
N SER A 406 -15.88 1.81 30.79
CA SER A 406 -14.92 2.71 30.12
C SER A 406 -13.45 2.48 30.46
N LEU A 407 -13.11 1.28 30.94
CA LEU A 407 -11.73 0.86 31.10
C LEU A 407 -11.17 0.30 29.77
N VAL A 408 -12.06 -0.14 28.88
CA VAL A 408 -11.75 -0.61 27.53
C VAL A 408 -12.74 0.04 26.55
N GLU A 409 -12.34 0.32 25.32
CA GLU A 409 -13.18 0.89 24.27
C GLU A 409 -13.57 -0.16 23.24
N THR A 410 -14.82 -0.12 22.77
CA THR A 410 -15.26 -0.92 21.62
C THR A 410 -14.92 -0.18 20.33
N VAL A 411 -14.26 -0.85 19.39
CA VAL A 411 -13.81 -0.25 18.13
C VAL A 411 -14.83 -0.51 17.01
N ALA A 412 -14.84 -1.71 16.47
CA ALA A 412 -15.73 -2.14 15.40
C ALA A 412 -15.68 -3.67 15.25
N VAL A 413 -16.64 -4.22 14.52
CA VAL A 413 -16.56 -5.59 14.00
C VAL A 413 -15.66 -5.58 12.76
N ASP A 414 -14.66 -6.46 12.72
CA ASP A 414 -13.75 -6.56 11.58
C ASP A 414 -14.27 -7.48 10.46
N GLY A 415 -13.49 -7.64 9.39
CA GLY A 415 -13.86 -8.46 8.22
C GLY A 415 -13.96 -9.97 8.51
N THR A 416 -13.65 -10.41 9.73
CA THR A 416 -13.84 -11.79 10.19
C THR A 416 -15.08 -11.97 11.06
N ASP A 417 -15.94 -10.95 11.16
CA ASP A 417 -17.11 -10.91 12.05
C ASP A 417 -16.75 -10.97 13.55
N THR A 418 -15.54 -10.50 13.89
CA THR A 418 -14.99 -10.45 15.25
C THR A 418 -15.04 -9.02 15.79
N LEU A 419 -15.56 -8.84 17.01
CA LEU A 419 -15.57 -7.53 17.67
C LEU A 419 -14.18 -7.20 18.21
N ARG A 420 -13.69 -5.99 17.92
CA ARG A 420 -12.40 -5.50 18.41
C ARG A 420 -12.56 -4.47 19.52
N TYR A 421 -11.63 -4.56 20.47
CA TYR A 421 -11.52 -3.69 21.63
C TYR A 421 -10.17 -2.98 21.64
N ARG A 422 -10.07 -1.85 22.34
CA ARG A 422 -8.85 -1.09 22.54
C ARG A 422 -8.71 -0.66 23.99
N LEU A 423 -7.49 -0.72 24.51
CA LEU A 423 -7.13 -0.10 25.78
C LEU A 423 -6.64 1.33 25.51
N HIS A 424 -7.23 2.33 26.16
CA HIS A 424 -6.82 3.72 26.00
C HIS A 424 -5.42 3.96 26.59
N ASP A 425 -4.58 4.75 25.91
CA ASP A 425 -3.15 4.93 26.26
C ASP A 425 -2.94 5.42 27.71
N LEU A 426 -3.88 6.19 28.24
CA LEU A 426 -3.83 6.71 29.62
C LEU A 426 -4.26 5.67 30.66
N VAL A 427 -5.28 4.86 30.36
CA VAL A 427 -5.65 3.72 31.21
C VAL A 427 -4.51 2.71 31.23
N ARG A 428 -3.89 2.46 30.08
CA ARG A 428 -2.67 1.63 29.98
C ARG A 428 -1.55 2.17 30.86
N ALA A 429 -1.24 3.47 30.79
CA ALA A 429 -0.20 4.08 31.62
C ALA A 429 -0.48 3.91 33.12
N VAL A 430 -1.70 4.22 33.57
CA VAL A 430 -2.10 4.02 34.98
C VAL A 430 -1.97 2.55 35.41
N LEU A 431 -2.42 1.61 34.58
CA LEU A 431 -2.32 0.18 34.90
C LEU A 431 -0.86 -0.29 34.98
N LEU A 432 0.03 0.26 34.16
CA LEU A 432 1.47 -0.01 34.22
C LEU A 432 2.09 0.57 35.50
N ASP A 433 1.71 1.78 35.90
CA ASP A 433 2.21 2.41 37.14
C ASP A 433 1.68 1.68 38.39
N LEU A 434 0.40 1.27 38.40
CA LEU A 434 -0.19 0.42 39.44
C LEU A 434 0.57 -0.90 39.57
N TRP A 435 1.01 -1.47 38.45
CA TRP A 435 1.81 -2.70 38.44
C TRP A 435 3.23 -2.49 38.97
N GLN A 436 3.86 -1.35 38.69
CA GLN A 436 5.19 -1.04 39.24
C GLN A 436 5.16 -0.86 40.76
N GLU A 437 4.08 -0.29 41.29
CA GLU A 437 3.89 -0.09 42.73
C GLU A 437 3.40 -1.36 43.44
N SER A 438 2.57 -2.15 42.77
CA SER A 438 2.11 -3.45 43.26
C SER A 438 3.17 -4.50 42.97
N THR A 439 4.11 -4.73 43.90
CA THR A 439 4.82 -6.01 43.95
C THR A 439 4.05 -6.96 44.88
N PRO A 440 3.08 -7.78 44.41
CA PRO A 440 2.29 -8.57 45.32
C PRO A 440 3.04 -9.86 45.65
N ARG A 441 3.49 -9.98 46.90
CA ARG A 441 3.67 -11.29 47.55
C ARG A 441 2.28 -11.94 47.68
N LEU A 442 1.79 -12.66 46.68
CA LEU A 442 0.51 -13.40 46.76
C LEU A 442 0.74 -14.91 46.84
N ALA A 443 0.10 -15.53 47.84
CA ALA A 443 0.15 -16.96 48.14
C ALA A 443 -0.67 -17.81 47.15
N ARG A 444 -0.19 -19.02 46.84
CA ARG A 444 -0.80 -20.00 45.91
C ARG A 444 -2.15 -20.54 46.44
N PRO A 445 -3.20 -20.64 45.59
CA PRO A 445 -4.28 -21.61 45.79
C PRO A 445 -3.77 -23.04 45.57
N SER A 446 -4.30 -23.99 46.34
CA SER A 446 -3.81 -25.38 46.45
C SER A 446 -3.96 -26.24 45.17
N TRP A 447 -4.71 -25.80 44.18
CA TRP A 447 -5.12 -26.61 43.02
C TRP A 447 -4.43 -26.25 41.68
N TRP A 448 -3.48 -25.30 41.65
CA TRP A 448 -2.81 -24.85 40.41
C TRP A 448 -1.53 -25.68 40.07
N PRO A 449 -1.27 -26.03 38.79
CA PRO A 449 -0.15 -26.89 38.38
C PRO A 449 1.25 -26.38 38.79
N ARG A 450 2.17 -27.32 39.07
CA ARG A 450 3.55 -27.07 39.54
C ARG A 450 4.46 -26.60 38.40
N LEU A 451 4.48 -25.30 38.10
CA LEU A 451 5.60 -24.64 37.42
C LEU A 451 6.27 -23.65 38.39
N PRO A 452 7.59 -23.40 38.31
CA PRO A 452 8.33 -22.61 39.29
C PRO A 452 7.83 -21.15 39.31
N TRP A 453 7.27 -20.74 40.44
CA TRP A 453 6.91 -19.35 40.74
C TRP A 453 8.12 -18.67 41.35
N GLN A 454 8.74 -17.73 40.64
CA GLN A 454 9.63 -16.74 41.24
C GLN A 454 8.86 -15.41 41.22
N GLY A 455 8.62 -14.83 42.40
CA GLY A 455 7.75 -13.67 42.63
C GLY A 455 8.28 -12.34 42.09
N ASP A 456 8.71 -12.31 40.83
CA ASP A 456 9.15 -11.12 40.10
C ASP A 456 8.08 -10.73 39.06
N ALA A 457 7.55 -9.52 39.20
CA ALA A 457 6.55 -8.92 38.33
C ALA A 457 6.98 -8.90 36.84
N THR A 458 8.29 -8.91 36.59
CA THR A 458 8.90 -9.01 35.25
C THR A 458 8.67 -10.37 34.61
N VAL A 459 8.72 -11.45 35.42
CA VAL A 459 8.52 -12.83 34.96
C VAL A 459 7.07 -13.04 34.54
N GLU A 460 6.11 -12.49 35.29
CA GLU A 460 4.69 -12.62 34.96
C GLU A 460 4.32 -11.80 33.71
N ARG A 461 4.85 -10.57 33.57
CA ARG A 461 4.73 -9.77 32.33
C ARG A 461 5.27 -10.53 31.12
N ARG A 462 6.51 -11.04 31.22
CA ARG A 462 7.13 -11.84 30.15
C ARG A 462 6.26 -13.05 29.81
N ALA A 463 5.82 -13.82 30.80
CA ALA A 463 5.01 -15.01 30.58
C ALA A 463 3.67 -14.69 29.89
N ALA A 464 3.01 -13.59 30.25
CA ALA A 464 1.76 -13.17 29.59
C ALA A 464 1.97 -12.78 28.13
N LEU A 465 3.01 -11.99 27.84
CA LEU A 465 3.37 -11.62 26.47
C LEU A 465 3.72 -12.85 25.63
N VAL A 466 4.53 -13.77 26.18
CA VAL A 466 4.91 -15.02 25.52
C VAL A 466 3.67 -15.84 25.15
N ARG A 467 2.68 -15.99 26.05
CA ARG A 467 1.44 -16.73 25.75
C ARG A 467 0.64 -16.11 24.60
N VAL A 468 0.57 -14.78 24.53
CA VAL A 468 -0.13 -14.08 23.44
C VAL A 468 0.62 -14.26 22.13
N ILE A 469 1.94 -14.03 22.13
CA ILE A 469 2.80 -14.18 20.95
C ILE A 469 2.74 -15.63 20.44
N ASP A 470 2.81 -16.61 21.33
CA ASP A 470 2.68 -18.03 20.99
C ASP A 470 1.32 -18.36 20.36
N LEU A 471 0.21 -17.85 20.93
CA LEU A 471 -1.10 -18.04 20.32
C LEU A 471 -1.18 -17.43 18.92
N TYR A 472 -0.68 -16.20 18.72
CA TYR A 472 -0.61 -15.59 17.39
C TYR A 472 0.29 -16.38 16.43
N ALA A 473 1.41 -16.94 16.90
CA ALA A 473 2.26 -17.82 16.11
C ALA A 473 1.50 -19.07 15.66
N ARG A 474 0.74 -19.71 16.56
CA ARG A 474 -0.11 -20.87 16.23
C ARG A 474 -1.21 -20.52 15.24
N LEU A 475 -1.89 -19.39 15.41
CA LEU A 475 -2.93 -18.92 14.49
C LEU A 475 -2.37 -18.58 13.11
N ALA A 476 -1.24 -17.88 13.04
CA ALA A 476 -0.57 -17.55 11.78
C ALA A 476 -0.13 -18.80 11.04
N ARG A 477 0.45 -19.80 11.73
CA ARG A 477 0.80 -21.09 11.14
C ARG A 477 -0.43 -21.85 10.66
N ARG A 478 -1.54 -21.85 11.41
CA ARG A 478 -2.81 -22.46 10.98
C ARG A 478 -3.35 -21.80 9.71
N ALA A 479 -3.32 -20.47 9.62
CA ALA A 479 -3.72 -19.74 8.44
C ALA A 479 -2.81 -20.04 7.24
N ALA A 480 -1.49 -20.07 7.46
CA ALA A 480 -0.51 -20.40 6.43
C ALA A 480 -0.68 -21.85 5.93
N ALA A 481 -0.88 -22.80 6.84
CA ALA A 481 -1.10 -24.21 6.51
C ALA A 481 -2.43 -24.45 5.79
N ALA A 482 -3.51 -23.76 6.17
CA ALA A 482 -4.78 -23.84 5.45
C ALA A 482 -4.68 -23.26 4.03
N ARG A 483 -3.90 -22.19 3.86
CA ARG A 483 -3.67 -21.55 2.56
C ARG A 483 -2.70 -22.35 1.67
N TRP A 484 -1.68 -22.94 2.27
CA TRP A 484 -0.56 -23.58 1.57
C TRP A 484 -0.15 -24.90 2.23
N PRO A 485 -1.03 -25.91 2.25
CA PRO A 485 -0.80 -27.13 3.00
C PRO A 485 0.48 -27.85 2.53
N GLN A 486 0.88 -27.75 1.27
CA GLN A 486 2.05 -28.47 0.76
C GLN A 486 3.41 -27.96 1.29
N ASP A 487 3.44 -26.75 1.86
CA ASP A 487 4.64 -26.21 2.51
C ASP A 487 4.63 -26.42 4.03
N TRP A 488 3.47 -26.76 4.60
CA TRP A 488 3.23 -26.84 6.05
C TRP A 488 2.74 -28.21 6.55
N ALA A 489 2.34 -29.13 5.67
CA ALA A 489 1.72 -30.42 6.01
C ALA A 489 2.74 -31.55 6.29
N THR A 490 3.97 -31.46 5.78
CA THR A 490 5.02 -32.48 5.98
C THR A 490 5.73 -32.37 7.34
N GLY A 491 5.08 -31.75 8.33
CA GLY A 491 5.64 -31.44 9.64
C GLY A 491 6.19 -30.01 9.75
N SER A 492 6.57 -29.62 10.97
CA SER A 492 7.21 -28.33 11.21
C SER A 492 8.50 -28.23 10.39
N PRO A 493 8.76 -27.09 9.71
CA PRO A 493 10.01 -26.88 8.99
C PRO A 493 11.24 -27.20 9.85
N PRO A 494 12.33 -27.73 9.27
CA PRO A 494 13.53 -28.03 10.04
C PRO A 494 14.03 -26.80 10.80
N GLY A 495 14.34 -26.99 12.09
CA GLY A 495 14.69 -25.91 13.02
C GLY A 495 13.50 -25.27 13.74
N MET A 496 12.25 -25.53 13.31
CA MET A 496 11.03 -25.08 13.99
C MET A 496 10.72 -26.07 15.10
N GLY A 497 11.10 -25.72 16.34
CA GLY A 497 10.83 -26.53 17.52
C GLY A 497 9.37 -26.98 17.57
N ARG A 498 9.13 -28.22 18.00
CA ARG A 498 7.78 -28.82 18.02
C ARG A 498 6.87 -28.00 18.93
N THR A 499 5.88 -27.36 18.32
CA THR A 499 4.65 -26.97 19.00
C THR A 499 3.51 -27.61 18.21
N ASP A 500 3.33 -28.91 18.48
CA ASP A 500 2.30 -29.76 17.88
C ASP A 500 0.90 -29.44 18.43
N GLU A 501 0.80 -28.52 19.38
CA GLU A 501 -0.47 -28.18 20.01
C GLU A 501 -1.27 -27.24 19.08
N PRO A 502 -2.43 -27.68 18.57
CA PRO A 502 -3.24 -26.85 17.69
C PRO A 502 -3.70 -25.59 18.43
N ALA A 503 -3.89 -24.51 17.69
CA ALA A 503 -4.50 -23.31 18.27
C ALA A 503 -5.88 -23.68 18.86
N PRO A 504 -6.20 -23.23 20.09
CA PRO A 504 -7.51 -23.49 20.68
C PRO A 504 -8.63 -22.96 19.76
N PRO A 505 -9.82 -23.59 19.76
CA PRO A 505 -10.95 -23.08 19.00
C PRO A 505 -11.45 -21.78 19.63
N LEU A 506 -11.11 -20.63 19.03
CA LEU A 506 -11.49 -19.30 19.54
C LEU A 506 -12.91 -18.87 19.10
N GLY A 507 -13.79 -19.84 18.82
CA GLY A 507 -15.16 -19.59 18.34
C GLY A 507 -15.21 -19.23 16.86
N ARG A 508 -15.57 -17.97 16.53
CA ARG A 508 -15.68 -17.45 15.14
C ARG A 508 -14.33 -17.26 14.43
N ASP A 509 -13.23 -17.72 15.01
CA ASP A 509 -11.91 -17.57 14.42
C ASP A 509 -11.83 -18.24 13.05
N ASN A 510 -11.56 -17.39 12.06
CA ASN A 510 -11.53 -17.73 10.66
C ASN A 510 -10.10 -17.88 10.13
N ALA A 511 -9.06 -17.96 10.98
CA ALA A 511 -7.67 -18.08 10.54
C ALA A 511 -7.47 -19.21 9.51
N GLY A 512 -8.02 -20.40 9.77
CA GLY A 512 -7.97 -21.53 8.83
C GLY A 512 -9.02 -21.45 7.72
N ALA A 513 -10.23 -20.97 8.01
CA ALA A 513 -11.36 -21.02 7.06
C ALA A 513 -11.31 -19.88 6.02
N ARG A 514 -10.85 -18.69 6.42
CA ARG A 514 -10.71 -17.50 5.57
C ARG A 514 -9.35 -16.79 5.83
N PRO A 515 -8.21 -17.43 5.49
CA PRO A 515 -6.87 -16.91 5.80
C PRO A 515 -6.61 -15.48 5.32
N ALA A 516 -7.15 -15.10 4.16
CA ALA A 516 -6.96 -13.76 3.58
C ALA A 516 -7.63 -12.66 4.41
N LEU A 517 -8.87 -12.88 4.86
CA LEU A 517 -9.60 -11.94 5.72
C LEU A 517 -8.98 -11.84 7.11
N TRP A 518 -8.57 -12.98 7.66
CA TRP A 518 -7.87 -13.03 8.94
C TRP A 518 -6.54 -12.27 8.89
N LEU A 519 -5.72 -12.48 7.86
CA LEU A 519 -4.49 -11.73 7.68
C LEU A 519 -4.76 -10.23 7.57
N ALA A 520 -5.77 -9.82 6.79
CA ALA A 520 -6.11 -8.40 6.66
C ALA A 520 -6.43 -7.75 8.03
N ALA A 521 -7.15 -8.49 8.89
CA ALA A 521 -7.51 -8.08 10.24
C ALA A 521 -6.29 -8.06 11.19
N GLU A 522 -5.45 -9.10 11.17
CA GLU A 522 -4.40 -9.31 12.19
C GLU A 522 -2.97 -8.94 11.78
N ARG A 523 -2.69 -8.62 10.51
CA ARG A 523 -1.32 -8.31 10.04
C ARG A 523 -0.58 -7.29 10.92
N ARG A 524 -1.28 -6.26 11.40
CA ARG A 524 -0.68 -5.22 12.25
C ARG A 524 -0.31 -5.80 13.61
N THR A 525 -1.19 -6.61 14.19
CA THR A 525 -0.94 -7.32 15.44
C THR A 525 0.25 -8.28 15.30
N LEU A 526 0.34 -9.00 14.18
CA LEU A 526 1.48 -9.89 13.90
C LEU A 526 2.81 -9.14 13.84
N LEU A 527 2.85 -7.96 13.21
CA LEU A 527 4.06 -7.11 13.20
C LEU A 527 4.43 -6.64 14.62
N PHE A 528 3.46 -6.25 15.46
CA PHE A 528 3.74 -5.91 16.86
C PHE A 528 4.18 -7.12 17.70
N CYS A 529 3.69 -8.31 17.39
CA CYS A 529 4.16 -9.54 18.02
C CYS A 529 5.59 -9.89 17.61
N LEU A 530 6.01 -9.60 16.37
CA LEU A 530 7.41 -9.73 15.95
C LEU A 530 8.30 -8.81 16.77
N ASP A 531 7.96 -7.52 16.84
CA ASP A 531 8.72 -6.51 17.58
C ASP A 531 8.84 -6.87 19.07
N GLN A 532 7.74 -7.28 19.71
CA GLN A 532 7.76 -7.70 21.12
C GLN A 532 8.50 -9.03 21.34
N ALA A 533 8.48 -9.97 20.38
CA ALA A 533 9.23 -11.20 20.48
C ALA A 533 10.74 -10.97 20.38
N GLU A 534 11.19 -10.03 19.54
CA GLU A 534 12.60 -9.61 19.46
C GLU A 534 13.05 -8.98 20.80
N ASP A 535 12.27 -8.06 21.37
CA ASP A 535 12.57 -7.41 22.65
C ASP A 535 12.70 -8.39 23.82
N LEU A 536 11.87 -9.43 23.84
CA LEU A 536 11.90 -10.47 24.87
C LEU A 536 13.02 -11.52 24.66
N GLY A 537 13.70 -11.47 23.50
CA GLY A 537 14.67 -12.49 23.10
C GLY A 537 14.01 -13.84 22.75
N GLU A 538 12.72 -13.85 22.45
CA GLU A 538 11.94 -15.05 22.09
C GLU A 538 12.08 -15.35 20.59
N TRP A 539 13.32 -15.55 20.16
CA TRP A 539 13.70 -15.67 18.75
C TRP A 539 12.98 -16.81 18.03
N GLY A 540 12.67 -17.91 18.73
CA GLY A 540 11.91 -19.04 18.18
C GLY A 540 10.48 -18.65 17.79
N LEU A 541 9.81 -17.83 18.61
CA LEU A 541 8.46 -17.32 18.31
C LEU A 541 8.50 -16.24 17.22
N CYS A 542 9.49 -15.34 17.28
CA CYS A 542 9.69 -14.34 16.24
C CYS A 542 9.89 -15.01 14.86
N TRP A 543 10.70 -16.07 14.79
CA TRP A 543 10.91 -16.81 13.55
C TRP A 543 9.65 -17.56 13.07
N GLN A 544 8.86 -18.13 13.98
CA GLN A 544 7.58 -18.77 13.61
C GLN A 544 6.57 -17.78 13.00
N ILE A 545 6.39 -16.61 13.63
CA ILE A 545 5.46 -15.59 13.15
C ILE A 545 5.94 -15.04 11.81
N SER A 546 7.23 -14.70 11.69
CA SER A 546 7.80 -14.11 10.48
C SER A 546 7.65 -15.03 9.28
N ARG A 547 7.95 -16.32 9.45
CA ARG A 547 7.76 -17.32 8.40
C ARG A 547 6.29 -17.47 8.00
N ALA A 548 5.38 -17.59 8.96
CA ALA A 548 3.96 -17.72 8.66
C ALA A 548 3.42 -16.48 7.92
N LEU A 549 3.82 -15.29 8.36
CA LEU A 549 3.46 -14.03 7.72
C LEU A 549 4.06 -13.92 6.31
N ALA A 550 5.32 -14.31 6.12
CA ALA A 550 5.96 -14.33 4.80
C ALA A 550 5.27 -15.31 3.84
N SER A 551 4.92 -16.52 4.30
CA SER A 551 4.16 -17.50 3.53
C SER A 551 2.78 -16.99 3.11
N LEU A 552 2.07 -16.30 4.02
CA LEU A 552 0.77 -15.71 3.73
C LEU A 552 0.88 -14.56 2.72
N CYS A 553 1.83 -13.64 2.91
CA CYS A 553 2.05 -12.54 1.96
C CYS A 553 2.48 -13.06 0.58
N HIS A 554 3.35 -14.07 0.53
CA HIS A 554 3.76 -14.72 -0.72
C HIS A 554 2.58 -15.34 -1.47
N SER A 555 1.76 -16.11 -0.77
CA SER A 555 0.64 -16.86 -1.37
C SER A 555 -0.57 -16.00 -1.75
N LEU A 556 -0.75 -14.85 -1.09
CA LEU A 556 -1.80 -13.88 -1.39
C LEU A 556 -1.32 -12.73 -2.27
N ARG A 557 -0.01 -12.67 -2.58
CA ARG A 557 0.62 -11.60 -3.36
C ARG A 557 0.26 -10.19 -2.87
N SER A 558 0.23 -10.02 -1.55
CA SER A 558 -0.23 -8.79 -0.89
C SER A 558 0.73 -8.34 0.22
N TYR A 559 0.57 -7.08 0.64
CA TYR A 559 1.30 -6.48 1.76
C TYR A 559 2.83 -6.54 1.65
N TRP A 560 3.40 -6.09 0.53
CA TRP A 560 4.84 -6.15 0.24
C TRP A 560 5.74 -5.52 1.29
N THR A 561 5.29 -4.45 1.95
CA THR A 561 6.01 -3.83 3.07
C THR A 561 6.00 -4.71 4.31
N ASP A 562 4.87 -5.34 4.62
CA ASP A 562 4.74 -6.24 5.76
C ASP A 562 5.51 -7.54 5.49
N TRP A 563 5.53 -8.01 4.24
CA TRP A 563 6.36 -9.13 3.80
C TRP A 563 7.87 -8.84 3.97
N ASP A 564 8.31 -7.63 3.60
CA ASP A 564 9.69 -7.17 3.80
C ASP A 564 10.08 -7.20 5.27
N ALA A 565 9.27 -6.54 6.10
CA ALA A 565 9.44 -6.51 7.55
C ALA A 565 9.48 -7.93 8.16
N ALA A 566 8.60 -8.82 7.71
CA ALA A 566 8.57 -10.21 8.16
C ALA A 566 9.85 -10.96 7.78
N THR A 567 10.29 -10.88 6.52
CA THR A 567 11.51 -11.58 6.08
C THR A 567 12.78 -11.04 6.74
N GLU A 568 12.83 -9.74 7.02
CA GLU A 568 13.95 -9.11 7.71
C GLU A 568 14.03 -9.55 9.19
N ALA A 569 12.90 -9.51 9.90
CA ALA A 569 12.78 -10.04 11.26
C ALA A 569 13.10 -11.54 11.30
N GLY A 570 12.60 -12.30 10.32
CA GLY A 570 12.86 -13.74 10.20
C GLY A 570 14.34 -14.08 10.01
N LEU A 571 15.09 -13.30 9.22
CA LEU A 571 16.54 -13.48 9.05
C LEU A 571 17.31 -13.18 10.35
N ARG A 572 16.94 -12.10 11.07
CA ARG A 572 17.54 -11.79 12.38
C ARG A 572 17.25 -12.89 13.39
N ALA A 573 15.98 -13.25 13.55
CA ALA A 573 15.54 -14.27 14.49
C ALA A 573 16.18 -15.63 14.22
N ALA A 574 16.22 -16.06 12.95
CA ALA A 574 16.88 -17.29 12.57
C ALA A 574 18.39 -17.31 12.88
N GLY A 575 19.06 -16.15 12.78
CA GLY A 575 20.45 -16.01 13.21
C GLY A 575 20.65 -16.21 14.71
N GLN A 576 19.70 -15.78 15.53
CA GLN A 576 19.75 -15.87 16.99
C GLN A 576 19.26 -17.22 17.55
N VAL A 577 18.35 -17.90 16.85
CA VAL A 577 17.92 -19.28 17.18
C VAL A 577 19.10 -20.26 17.13
N GLY A 578 20.18 -19.94 16.40
CA GLY A 578 21.37 -20.78 16.31
C GLY A 578 21.18 -22.03 15.45
N SER A 579 20.10 -22.10 14.67
CA SER A 579 19.84 -23.19 13.72
C SER A 579 20.26 -22.78 12.30
N PRO A 580 21.28 -23.41 11.69
CA PRO A 580 21.66 -23.17 10.30
C PRO A 580 20.47 -23.35 9.34
N LEU A 581 19.61 -24.32 9.64
CA LEU A 581 18.40 -24.60 8.87
C LEU A 581 17.38 -23.47 8.95
N ALA A 582 17.13 -22.92 10.13
CA ALA A 582 16.25 -21.75 10.26
C ALA A 582 16.73 -20.58 9.40
N ARG A 583 18.05 -20.34 9.40
CA ARG A 583 18.69 -19.29 8.61
C ARG A 583 18.54 -19.53 7.11
N ALA A 584 18.80 -20.76 6.66
CA ALA A 584 18.66 -21.14 5.26
C ALA A 584 17.21 -21.00 4.76
N ILE A 585 16.21 -21.30 5.61
CA ILE A 585 14.82 -21.11 5.18
C ILE A 585 14.44 -19.63 5.17
N ALA A 586 14.86 -18.84 6.16
CA ALA A 586 14.63 -17.39 6.15
C ALA A 586 15.28 -16.71 4.92
N GLN A 587 16.42 -17.24 4.44
CA GLN A 587 17.03 -16.82 3.18
C GLN A 587 16.14 -17.12 1.97
N LEU A 588 15.50 -18.30 1.90
CA LEU A 588 14.55 -18.62 0.84
C LEU A 588 13.28 -17.75 0.89
N ASP A 589 12.76 -17.46 2.09
CA ASP A 589 11.60 -16.57 2.26
C ASP A 589 11.91 -15.16 1.77
N ARG A 590 13.12 -14.65 2.08
CA ARG A 590 13.64 -13.38 1.56
C ARG A 590 13.86 -13.43 0.05
N ALA A 591 14.43 -14.51 -0.47
CA ALA A 591 14.63 -14.69 -1.91
C ALA A 591 13.30 -14.66 -2.69
N ALA A 592 12.23 -15.22 -2.12
CA ALA A 592 10.90 -15.20 -2.73
C ALA A 592 10.31 -13.77 -2.81
N LEU A 593 10.58 -12.92 -1.81
CA LEU A 593 10.21 -11.51 -1.84
C LEU A 593 11.02 -10.72 -2.89
N LEU A 594 12.34 -10.91 -2.91
CA LEU A 594 13.24 -10.25 -3.88
C LEU A 594 12.90 -10.64 -5.33
N ASN A 595 12.60 -11.92 -5.56
CA ASN A 595 12.11 -12.40 -6.85
C ASN A 595 10.80 -11.68 -7.25
N GLY A 596 9.89 -11.48 -6.31
CA GLY A 596 8.65 -10.73 -6.53
C GLY A 596 8.86 -9.23 -6.81
N ARG A 597 10.00 -8.67 -6.39
CA ARG A 597 10.42 -7.28 -6.67
C ARG A 597 11.28 -7.16 -7.94
N GLY A 598 11.71 -8.26 -8.54
CA GLY A 598 12.57 -8.23 -9.72
C GLY A 598 14.07 -8.22 -9.41
N ASP A 599 14.47 -8.27 -8.13
CA ASP A 599 15.87 -8.39 -7.72
C ASP A 599 16.32 -9.86 -7.81
N TYR A 600 16.47 -10.33 -9.05
CA TYR A 600 16.77 -11.73 -9.36
C TYR A 600 18.22 -12.10 -9.01
N GLN A 601 19.17 -11.17 -9.10
CA GLN A 601 20.56 -11.44 -8.72
C GLN A 601 20.67 -11.75 -7.23
N GLU A 602 20.15 -10.87 -6.35
CA GLU A 602 20.23 -11.08 -4.91
C GLU A 602 19.37 -12.29 -4.47
N SER A 603 18.20 -12.47 -5.10
CA SER A 603 17.38 -13.67 -4.89
C SER A 603 18.14 -14.97 -5.22
N GLY A 604 18.86 -15.00 -6.34
CA GLY A 604 19.72 -16.13 -6.73
C GLY A 604 20.83 -16.39 -5.72
N ARG A 605 21.53 -15.34 -5.28
CA ARG A 605 22.60 -15.42 -4.26
C ARG A 605 22.12 -16.00 -2.94
N LEU A 606 20.93 -15.57 -2.46
CA LEU A 606 20.32 -16.13 -1.26
C LEU A 606 19.92 -17.60 -1.45
N GLY A 607 19.45 -17.98 -2.63
CA GLY A 607 19.19 -19.38 -3.01
C GLY A 607 20.45 -20.25 -2.93
N GLU A 608 21.60 -19.76 -3.43
CA GLU A 608 22.88 -20.46 -3.36
C GLU A 608 23.40 -20.62 -1.93
N LEU A 609 23.26 -19.59 -1.10
CA LEU A 609 23.61 -19.65 0.33
C LEU A 609 22.76 -20.71 1.04
N ALA A 610 21.44 -20.65 0.86
CA ALA A 610 20.53 -21.61 1.49
C ALA A 610 20.82 -23.04 1.04
N ARG A 611 21.08 -23.25 -0.27
CA ARG A 611 21.40 -24.58 -0.82
C ARG A 611 22.63 -25.19 -0.16
N ARG A 612 23.71 -24.42 0.00
CA ARG A 612 24.94 -24.89 0.66
C ARG A 612 24.66 -25.37 2.07
N THR A 613 23.88 -24.62 2.84
CA THR A 613 23.49 -25.02 4.19
C THR A 613 22.63 -26.28 4.19
N PHE A 614 21.60 -26.38 3.34
CA PHE A 614 20.77 -27.59 3.30
C PHE A 614 21.53 -28.85 2.89
N LEU A 615 22.51 -28.73 1.99
CA LEU A 615 23.38 -29.86 1.64
C LEU A 615 24.29 -30.27 2.82
N ALA A 616 24.90 -29.31 3.50
CA ALA A 616 25.75 -29.57 4.67
C ALA A 616 24.97 -30.25 5.81
N GLU A 617 23.73 -29.82 6.03
CA GLU A 617 22.82 -30.33 7.06
C GLU A 617 22.02 -31.57 6.60
N ARG A 618 22.28 -32.11 5.40
CA ARG A 618 21.63 -33.32 4.84
C ARG A 618 20.10 -33.23 4.75
N HIS A 619 19.59 -32.08 4.32
CA HIS A 619 18.17 -31.85 4.00
C HIS A 619 17.94 -31.71 2.48
N PRO A 620 17.95 -32.83 1.72
CA PRO A 620 17.91 -32.80 0.25
C PRO A 620 16.64 -32.16 -0.33
N LEU A 621 15.48 -32.36 0.30
CA LEU A 621 14.23 -31.73 -0.14
C LEU A 621 14.32 -30.19 -0.10
N TRP A 622 14.93 -29.64 0.94
CA TRP A 622 15.13 -28.20 1.07
C TRP A 622 16.23 -27.68 0.14
N ALA A 623 17.28 -28.48 -0.08
CA ALA A 623 18.29 -28.18 -1.09
C ALA A 623 17.68 -28.10 -2.51
N ALA A 624 16.73 -29.00 -2.84
CA ALA A 624 16.00 -28.97 -4.11
C ALA A 624 15.11 -27.72 -4.25
N ARG A 625 14.46 -27.26 -3.16
CA ARG A 625 13.71 -25.99 -3.15
C ARG A 625 14.61 -24.77 -3.39
N ALA A 626 15.81 -24.78 -2.78
CA ALA A 626 16.82 -23.75 -3.04
C ALA A 626 17.30 -23.81 -4.49
N LEU A 627 17.53 -25.00 -5.03
CA LEU A 627 17.94 -25.21 -6.43
C LEU A 627 16.89 -24.73 -7.43
N ARG A 628 15.61 -25.02 -7.19
CA ARG A 628 14.48 -24.47 -7.94
C ARG A 628 14.52 -22.93 -7.94
N THR A 629 14.80 -22.32 -6.79
CA THR A 629 14.88 -20.85 -6.66
C THR A 629 16.03 -20.29 -7.48
N ILE A 630 17.20 -20.95 -7.49
CA ILE A 630 18.35 -20.57 -8.33
C ILE A 630 17.97 -20.65 -9.81
N GLY A 631 17.45 -21.80 -10.27
CA GLY A 631 17.07 -21.99 -11.68
C GLY A 631 16.00 -21.02 -12.16
N MET A 632 15.02 -20.69 -11.30
CA MET A 632 14.02 -19.65 -11.58
C MET A 632 14.67 -18.28 -11.81
N ASN A 633 15.62 -17.87 -10.95
CA ASN A 633 16.27 -16.57 -11.06
C ASN A 633 17.21 -16.48 -12.27
N LYS A 634 17.98 -17.54 -12.56
CA LYS A 634 18.81 -17.61 -13.78
C LYS A 634 17.99 -17.40 -15.05
N ARG A 635 16.86 -18.11 -15.15
CA ARG A 635 15.89 -17.93 -16.24
C ARG A 635 15.38 -16.49 -16.34
N LEU A 636 15.02 -15.87 -15.21
CA LEU A 636 14.51 -14.48 -15.18
C LEU A 636 15.59 -13.45 -15.55
N LEU A 637 16.87 -13.76 -15.33
CA LEU A 637 18.02 -12.98 -15.82
C LEU A 637 18.32 -13.23 -17.31
N GLY A 638 17.71 -14.25 -17.92
CA GLY A 638 17.89 -14.62 -19.32
C GLY A 638 18.95 -15.70 -19.57
N ASP A 639 19.52 -16.27 -18.50
CA ASP A 639 20.42 -17.43 -18.56
C ASP A 639 19.58 -18.72 -18.59
N LEU A 640 19.09 -19.05 -19.78
CA LEU A 640 18.12 -20.12 -20.01
C LEU A 640 18.74 -21.51 -19.86
N ASP A 641 19.99 -21.71 -20.30
CA ASP A 641 20.65 -23.03 -20.30
C ASP A 641 20.98 -23.50 -18.89
N ASP A 642 21.62 -22.64 -18.09
CA ASP A 642 21.87 -22.97 -16.69
C ASP A 642 20.56 -23.03 -15.90
N GLY A 643 19.61 -22.12 -16.19
CA GLY A 643 18.28 -22.13 -15.60
C GLY A 643 17.58 -23.48 -15.82
N ARG A 644 17.60 -24.00 -17.05
CA ARG A 644 17.08 -25.32 -17.42
C ARG A 644 17.78 -26.43 -16.65
N THR A 645 19.11 -26.40 -16.61
CA THR A 645 19.94 -27.40 -15.95
C THR A 645 19.61 -27.50 -14.45
N GLU A 646 19.55 -26.37 -13.75
CA GLU A 646 19.25 -26.36 -12.33
C GLU A 646 17.78 -26.73 -12.04
N LEU A 647 16.83 -26.35 -12.90
CA LEU A 647 15.44 -26.77 -12.77
C LEU A 647 15.28 -28.28 -13.01
N ALA A 648 15.96 -28.85 -14.00
CA ALA A 648 15.96 -30.30 -14.27
C ALA A 648 16.54 -31.09 -13.10
N ARG A 649 17.67 -30.64 -12.54
CA ARG A 649 18.24 -31.26 -11.33
C ARG A 649 17.29 -31.17 -10.13
N ALA A 650 16.63 -30.03 -9.94
CA ALA A 650 15.65 -29.88 -8.86
C ALA A 650 14.47 -30.86 -9.03
N ILE A 651 14.01 -31.11 -10.25
CA ILE A 651 12.98 -32.11 -10.56
C ILE A 651 13.44 -33.51 -10.15
N GLU A 652 14.65 -33.92 -10.53
CA GLU A 652 15.21 -35.22 -10.14
C GLU A 652 15.29 -35.39 -8.61
N GLU A 653 15.72 -34.34 -7.89
CA GLU A 653 15.80 -34.38 -6.42
C GLU A 653 14.42 -34.47 -5.76
N PHE A 654 13.41 -33.76 -6.28
CA PHE A 654 12.03 -33.90 -5.80
C PHE A 654 11.45 -35.28 -6.08
N GLU A 655 11.81 -35.89 -7.21
CA GLU A 655 11.39 -37.24 -7.56
C GLU A 655 12.03 -38.28 -6.63
N ARG A 656 13.34 -38.19 -6.38
CA ARG A 656 14.05 -39.03 -5.39
C ARG A 656 13.48 -38.88 -3.99
N ALA A 657 13.06 -37.67 -3.63
CA ALA A 657 12.46 -37.37 -2.32
C ALA A 657 10.97 -37.76 -2.21
N GLY A 658 10.32 -38.20 -3.31
CA GLY A 658 8.91 -38.54 -3.32
C GLY A 658 7.98 -37.34 -3.09
N ASP A 659 8.36 -36.14 -3.55
CA ASP A 659 7.56 -34.92 -3.43
C ASP A 659 6.94 -34.53 -4.79
N PRO A 660 5.79 -35.12 -5.18
CA PRO A 660 5.19 -34.89 -6.49
C PRO A 660 4.74 -33.43 -6.67
N TRP A 661 4.37 -32.75 -5.57
CA TRP A 661 3.86 -31.38 -5.65
C TRP A 661 4.97 -30.38 -6.00
N TRP A 662 6.11 -30.45 -5.31
CA TRP A 662 7.25 -29.60 -5.64
C TRP A 662 7.85 -29.95 -7.00
N ARG A 663 7.82 -31.21 -7.40
CA ARG A 663 8.15 -31.66 -8.76
C ARG A 663 7.26 -30.97 -9.81
N ALA A 664 5.93 -31.09 -9.70
CA ALA A 664 4.98 -30.45 -10.61
C ALA A 664 5.13 -28.91 -10.67
N ARG A 665 5.37 -28.28 -9.52
CA ARG A 665 5.63 -26.84 -9.45
C ARG A 665 6.93 -26.44 -10.15
N THR A 666 7.91 -27.33 -10.19
CA THR A 666 9.19 -27.11 -10.88
C THR A 666 9.08 -27.42 -12.38
N LEU A 667 8.30 -28.44 -12.77
CA LEU A 667 7.95 -28.72 -14.17
C LEU A 667 7.31 -27.51 -14.84
N ARG A 668 6.38 -26.82 -14.17
CA ARG A 668 5.80 -25.57 -14.70
C ARG A 668 6.85 -24.47 -14.91
N ASN A 669 7.80 -24.30 -13.98
CA ASN A 669 8.87 -23.32 -14.15
C ASN A 669 9.80 -23.70 -15.32
N LEU A 670 10.03 -24.99 -15.54
CA LEU A 670 10.82 -25.50 -16.66
C LEU A 670 10.08 -25.34 -17.99
N ALA A 671 8.76 -25.54 -18.02
CA ALA A 671 7.93 -25.25 -19.19
C ALA A 671 8.06 -23.78 -19.63
N GLU A 672 8.09 -22.84 -18.67
CA GLU A 672 8.34 -21.43 -19.00
C GLU A 672 9.72 -21.21 -19.66
N VAL A 673 10.75 -22.04 -19.41
CA VAL A 673 12.03 -21.98 -20.14
C VAL A 673 11.82 -22.39 -21.60
N TYR A 674 11.16 -23.52 -21.84
CA TYR A 674 10.88 -24.01 -23.19
C TYR A 674 9.96 -23.06 -23.98
N GLU A 675 9.03 -22.38 -23.32
CA GLU A 675 8.23 -21.31 -23.92
C GLU A 675 9.09 -20.14 -24.44
N PHE A 676 10.12 -19.72 -23.67
CA PHE A 676 11.05 -18.68 -24.12
C PHE A 676 11.87 -19.11 -25.34
N GLU A 677 12.16 -20.40 -25.44
CA GLU A 677 12.88 -21.03 -26.56
C GLU A 677 11.98 -21.36 -27.74
N GLN A 678 10.66 -21.17 -27.59
CA GLN A 678 9.63 -21.49 -28.58
C GLN A 678 9.46 -22.99 -28.84
N ASP A 679 9.93 -23.85 -27.93
CA ASP A 679 9.62 -25.28 -27.93
C ASP A 679 8.31 -25.52 -27.17
N TYR A 680 7.21 -25.11 -27.81
CA TYR A 680 5.87 -25.21 -27.23
C TYR A 680 5.42 -26.66 -27.06
N ALA A 681 5.92 -27.59 -27.87
CA ALA A 681 5.62 -29.02 -27.74
C ALA A 681 6.12 -29.55 -26.41
N ARG A 682 7.41 -29.32 -26.10
CA ARG A 682 7.99 -29.76 -24.83
C ARG A 682 7.40 -29.02 -23.63
N ALA A 683 7.11 -27.73 -23.76
CA ALA A 683 6.42 -26.96 -22.73
C ALA A 683 5.04 -27.57 -22.40
N GLY A 684 4.26 -27.91 -23.42
CA GLY A 684 2.93 -28.52 -23.26
C GLY A 684 2.97 -29.86 -22.52
N GLU A 685 3.92 -30.74 -22.86
CA GLU A 685 4.11 -32.04 -22.18
C GLU A 685 4.36 -31.87 -20.67
N LEU A 686 5.29 -30.98 -20.31
CA LEU A 686 5.64 -30.71 -18.91
C LEU A 686 4.46 -30.11 -18.13
N LEU A 687 3.65 -29.27 -18.77
CA LEU A 687 2.49 -28.65 -18.16
C LEU A 687 1.33 -29.63 -17.98
N GLU A 688 1.06 -30.53 -18.94
CA GLU A 688 0.07 -31.61 -18.78
C GLU A 688 0.47 -32.57 -17.64
N GLU A 689 1.76 -32.91 -17.52
CA GLU A 689 2.26 -33.69 -16.39
C GLU A 689 2.06 -32.98 -15.05
N ALA A 690 2.39 -31.68 -14.97
CA ALA A 690 2.16 -30.88 -13.77
C ALA A 690 0.66 -30.76 -13.43
N LEU A 691 -0.21 -30.62 -14.45
CA LEU A 691 -1.65 -30.51 -14.29
C LEU A 691 -2.25 -31.78 -13.68
N ALA A 692 -1.82 -32.95 -14.14
CA ALA A 692 -2.27 -34.24 -13.60
C ALA A 692 -2.00 -34.35 -12.09
N VAL A 693 -0.82 -33.93 -11.64
CA VAL A 693 -0.45 -33.92 -10.22
C VAL A 693 -1.32 -32.94 -9.42
N PHE A 694 -1.54 -31.72 -9.91
CA PHE A 694 -2.34 -30.74 -9.18
C PHE A 694 -3.82 -31.13 -9.08
N ARG A 695 -4.38 -31.78 -10.12
CA ARG A 695 -5.74 -32.35 -10.09
C ARG A 695 -5.85 -33.50 -9.09
N ALA A 696 -4.92 -34.45 -9.13
CA ALA A 696 -4.89 -35.57 -8.19
C ALA A 696 -4.75 -35.09 -6.73
N GLY A 697 -3.98 -34.03 -6.51
CA GLY A 697 -3.82 -33.39 -5.20
C GLY A 697 -4.91 -32.37 -4.82
N ASN A 698 -5.97 -32.23 -5.62
CA ASN A 698 -7.05 -31.24 -5.44
C ASN A 698 -6.54 -29.80 -5.19
N ASN A 699 -5.41 -29.43 -5.80
CA ASN A 699 -4.83 -28.10 -5.67
C ASN A 699 -5.38 -27.19 -6.77
N ARG A 700 -6.60 -26.70 -6.55
CA ARG A 700 -7.33 -25.85 -7.51
C ARG A 700 -6.60 -24.57 -7.91
N TYR A 701 -5.77 -24.01 -7.02
CA TYR A 701 -4.98 -22.82 -7.32
C TYR A 701 -3.84 -23.12 -8.30
N SER A 702 -3.05 -24.15 -8.03
CA SER A 702 -1.97 -24.56 -8.94
C SER A 702 -2.51 -25.13 -10.26
N GLU A 703 -3.66 -25.81 -10.22
CA GLU A 703 -4.40 -26.25 -11.41
C GLU A 703 -4.73 -25.05 -12.32
N ALA A 704 -5.36 -24.01 -11.79
CA ALA A 704 -5.71 -22.81 -12.54
C ALA A 704 -4.47 -22.12 -13.15
N GLN A 705 -3.38 -22.03 -12.39
CA GLN A 705 -2.13 -21.46 -12.91
C GLN A 705 -1.54 -22.27 -14.06
N THR A 706 -1.63 -23.60 -14.00
CA THR A 706 -1.13 -24.50 -15.06
C THR A 706 -2.06 -24.50 -16.27
N LEU A 707 -3.38 -24.43 -16.08
CA LEU A 707 -4.36 -24.30 -17.17
C LEU A 707 -4.16 -23.00 -17.95
N ARG A 708 -3.89 -21.88 -17.27
CA ARG A 708 -3.55 -20.61 -17.93
C ARG A 708 -2.31 -20.76 -18.81
N ALA A 709 -1.23 -21.37 -18.28
CA ALA A 709 0.01 -21.59 -19.03
C ALA A 709 -0.20 -22.53 -20.23
N LEU A 710 -0.97 -23.62 -20.06
CA LEU A 710 -1.36 -24.49 -21.18
C LEU A 710 -2.15 -23.73 -22.25
N GLY A 711 -3.03 -22.83 -21.84
CA GLY A 711 -3.75 -21.97 -22.78
C GLY A 711 -2.83 -21.06 -23.58
N GLU A 712 -1.83 -20.46 -22.92
CA GLU A 712 -0.77 -19.66 -23.57
C GLU A 712 0.03 -20.52 -24.59
N VAL A 713 0.41 -21.74 -24.21
CA VAL A 713 1.16 -22.70 -25.05
C VAL A 713 0.34 -23.17 -26.26
N HIS A 714 -0.89 -23.64 -26.07
CA HIS A 714 -1.75 -24.10 -27.18
C HIS A 714 -2.03 -22.96 -28.17
N SER A 715 -2.26 -21.75 -27.66
CA SER A 715 -2.46 -20.59 -28.53
C SER A 715 -1.21 -20.25 -29.33
N ALA A 716 0.00 -20.40 -28.74
CA ALA A 716 1.25 -20.20 -29.46
C ALA A 716 1.52 -21.28 -30.53
N GLN A 717 0.94 -22.47 -30.38
CA GLN A 717 0.95 -23.55 -31.38
C GLN A 717 -0.12 -23.37 -32.48
N GLY A 718 -0.99 -22.37 -32.35
CA GLY A 718 -2.10 -22.10 -33.27
C GLY A 718 -3.41 -22.83 -32.94
N ASP A 719 -3.46 -23.65 -31.88
CA ASP A 719 -4.69 -24.28 -31.37
C ASP A 719 -5.43 -23.31 -30.45
N HIS A 720 -5.95 -22.23 -31.04
CA HIS A 720 -6.57 -21.12 -30.32
C HIS A 720 -7.83 -21.51 -29.56
N ASP A 721 -8.59 -22.50 -30.04
CA ASP A 721 -9.83 -22.94 -29.39
C ASP A 721 -9.52 -23.72 -28.11
N ARG A 722 -8.57 -24.67 -28.14
CA ARG A 722 -8.08 -25.29 -26.90
C ARG A 722 -7.39 -24.29 -25.99
N GLY A 723 -6.69 -23.32 -26.56
CA GLY A 723 -6.11 -22.20 -25.83
C GLY A 723 -7.17 -21.47 -25.00
N ALA A 724 -8.23 -21.02 -25.64
CA ALA A 724 -9.36 -20.32 -25.03
C ALA A 724 -10.02 -21.14 -23.92
N GLU A 725 -10.37 -22.40 -24.21
CA GLU A 725 -11.01 -23.31 -23.24
C GLU A 725 -10.19 -23.43 -21.94
N ARG A 726 -8.87 -23.62 -22.06
CA ARG A 726 -7.98 -23.76 -20.88
C ARG A 726 -7.86 -22.47 -20.09
N ILE A 727 -7.81 -21.30 -20.73
CA ILE A 727 -7.76 -20.02 -20.01
C ILE A 727 -9.09 -19.71 -19.33
N GLU A 728 -10.22 -19.99 -19.99
CA GLU A 728 -11.55 -19.79 -19.41
C GLU A 728 -11.77 -20.69 -18.19
N ALA A 729 -11.38 -21.96 -18.27
CA ALA A 729 -11.38 -22.86 -17.11
C ALA A 729 -10.50 -22.33 -15.96
N ALA A 730 -9.33 -21.74 -16.27
CA ALA A 730 -8.50 -21.10 -15.25
C ALA A 730 -9.18 -19.88 -14.62
N MET A 731 -9.88 -19.06 -15.42
CA MET A 731 -10.63 -17.89 -14.94
C MET A 731 -11.73 -18.29 -13.96
N ASP A 732 -12.50 -19.33 -14.26
CA ASP A 732 -13.56 -19.83 -13.39
C ASP A 732 -13.00 -20.26 -12.03
N LEU A 733 -11.89 -21.01 -12.03
CA LEU A 733 -11.21 -21.43 -10.81
C LEU A 733 -10.70 -20.25 -9.96
N PHE A 734 -10.18 -19.19 -10.60
CA PHE A 734 -9.74 -17.99 -9.88
C PHE A 734 -10.90 -17.14 -9.38
N LEU A 735 -12.01 -17.06 -10.12
CA LEU A 735 -13.24 -16.38 -9.70
C LEU A 735 -13.86 -17.04 -8.47
N GLU A 736 -13.97 -18.36 -8.47
CA GLU A 736 -14.48 -19.14 -7.32
C GLU A 736 -13.67 -18.91 -6.03
N ARG A 737 -12.39 -18.55 -6.17
CA ARG A 737 -11.46 -18.32 -5.06
C ARG A 737 -11.24 -16.84 -4.72
N ASP A 738 -11.90 -15.93 -5.43
CA ASP A 738 -11.69 -14.47 -5.37
C ASP A 738 -10.21 -14.04 -5.60
N GLU A 739 -9.49 -14.77 -6.46
CA GLU A 739 -8.08 -14.52 -6.81
C GLU A 739 -7.97 -13.51 -7.95
N ARG A 740 -8.29 -12.25 -7.66
CA ARG A 740 -8.42 -11.18 -8.66
C ARG A 740 -7.12 -10.91 -9.45
N TRP A 741 -5.97 -11.09 -8.81
CA TRP A 741 -4.68 -10.83 -9.46
C TRP A 741 -4.40 -11.87 -10.56
N ASP A 742 -4.56 -13.16 -10.27
CA ASP A 742 -4.40 -14.21 -11.27
C ASP A 742 -5.50 -14.17 -12.34
N LEU A 743 -6.73 -13.79 -11.98
CA LEU A 743 -7.81 -13.54 -12.94
C LEU A 743 -7.41 -12.48 -13.99
N ALA A 744 -6.77 -11.39 -13.57
CA ALA A 744 -6.29 -10.37 -14.50
C ALA A 744 -5.20 -10.92 -15.45
N ARG A 745 -4.38 -11.87 -14.98
CA ARG A 745 -3.39 -12.54 -15.83
C ARG A 745 -4.04 -13.45 -16.86
N CYS A 746 -5.10 -14.17 -16.50
CA CYS A 746 -5.87 -14.97 -17.46
C CYS A 746 -6.53 -14.07 -18.51
N LEU A 747 -7.14 -12.96 -18.10
CA LEU A 747 -7.71 -11.98 -19.04
C LEU A 747 -6.66 -11.40 -19.99
N ARG A 748 -5.46 -11.08 -19.48
CA ARG A 748 -4.35 -10.66 -20.35
C ARG A 748 -3.95 -11.76 -21.33
N ALA A 749 -3.81 -13.00 -20.86
CA ALA A 749 -3.43 -14.13 -21.69
C ALA A 749 -4.48 -14.42 -22.78
N LYS A 750 -5.77 -14.35 -22.45
CA LYS A 750 -6.88 -14.41 -23.43
C LYS A 750 -6.76 -13.30 -24.48
N GLY A 751 -6.42 -12.10 -24.05
CA GLY A 751 -6.15 -10.96 -24.93
C GLY A 751 -4.90 -11.06 -25.81
N GLU A 752 -3.99 -12.00 -25.52
CA GLU A 752 -2.74 -12.22 -26.27
C GLU A 752 -2.81 -13.41 -27.22
N MET A 753 -3.94 -14.13 -27.30
CA MET A 753 -4.08 -15.37 -28.08
C MET A 753 -3.86 -15.22 -29.58
N ASN A 754 -4.19 -14.05 -30.14
CA ASN A 754 -4.15 -13.79 -31.58
C ASN A 754 -5.05 -14.73 -32.40
N ARG A 755 -6.26 -15.00 -31.90
CA ARG A 755 -7.25 -15.85 -32.57
C ARG A 755 -7.83 -15.13 -33.80
N PRO A 756 -7.84 -15.76 -34.99
CA PRO A 756 -8.42 -15.17 -36.19
C PRO A 756 -9.88 -14.73 -35.97
N GLY A 757 -10.20 -13.47 -36.31
CA GLY A 757 -11.56 -12.92 -36.19
C GLY A 757 -12.01 -12.53 -34.78
N ALA A 758 -11.17 -12.70 -33.75
CA ALA A 758 -11.53 -12.41 -32.34
C ALA A 758 -10.91 -11.12 -31.79
N ALA A 759 -10.47 -10.20 -32.66
CA ALA A 759 -9.70 -9.04 -32.26
C ALA A 759 -10.39 -8.19 -31.17
N ASP A 760 -11.71 -8.00 -31.26
CA ASP A 760 -12.46 -7.16 -30.30
C ASP A 760 -12.62 -7.84 -28.94
N ASP A 761 -12.88 -9.15 -28.90
CA ASP A 761 -12.89 -9.94 -27.66
C ASP A 761 -11.52 -9.94 -26.96
N GLU A 762 -10.43 -10.01 -27.74
CA GLU A 762 -9.07 -9.86 -27.21
C GLU A 762 -8.85 -8.48 -26.59
N TRP A 763 -9.29 -7.42 -27.27
CA TRP A 763 -9.15 -6.06 -26.78
C TRP A 763 -9.96 -5.82 -25.50
N ASP A 764 -11.19 -6.32 -25.46
CA ASP A 764 -12.06 -6.25 -24.27
C ASP A 764 -11.45 -7.01 -23.09
N SER A 765 -10.84 -8.17 -23.35
CA SER A 765 -10.12 -8.95 -22.34
C SER A 765 -8.90 -8.19 -21.79
N LEU A 766 -8.10 -7.54 -22.65
CA LEU A 766 -6.99 -6.70 -22.24
C LEU A 766 -7.46 -5.47 -21.44
N ASP A 767 -8.56 -4.85 -21.83
CA ASP A 767 -9.14 -3.71 -21.14
C ASP A 767 -9.68 -4.09 -19.75
N ALA A 768 -10.34 -5.24 -19.64
CA ALA A 768 -10.78 -5.79 -18.38
C ALA A 768 -9.59 -6.12 -17.46
N ALA A 769 -8.52 -6.71 -18.00
CA ALA A 769 -7.28 -6.99 -17.26
C ALA A 769 -6.64 -5.71 -16.73
N GLU A 770 -6.51 -4.66 -17.57
CA GLU A 770 -5.96 -3.36 -17.18
C GLU A 770 -6.77 -2.74 -16.04
N LYS A 771 -8.09 -2.63 -16.19
CA LYS A 771 -8.99 -2.07 -15.16
C LYS A 771 -8.95 -2.87 -13.86
N LEU A 772 -8.78 -4.19 -13.93
CA LEU A 772 -8.66 -5.02 -12.74
C LEU A 772 -7.32 -4.78 -12.03
N LEU A 773 -6.22 -4.69 -12.78
CA LEU A 773 -4.88 -4.42 -12.24
C LEU A 773 -4.74 -2.99 -11.69
N GLU A 774 -5.36 -2.00 -12.33
CA GLU A 774 -5.48 -0.63 -11.81
C GLU A 774 -6.23 -0.62 -10.47
N ARG A 775 -7.37 -1.31 -10.41
CA ARG A 775 -8.12 -1.49 -9.15
C ARG A 775 -7.33 -2.26 -8.11
N LEU A 776 -6.39 -3.12 -8.49
CA LEU A 776 -5.51 -3.84 -7.56
C LEU A 776 -4.28 -3.02 -7.14
N GLY A 777 -3.90 -2.01 -7.93
CA GLY A 777 -2.70 -1.21 -7.70
C GLY A 777 -1.43 -1.80 -8.27
N ASP A 778 -1.55 -2.80 -9.14
CA ASP A 778 -0.40 -3.48 -9.74
C ASP A 778 0.08 -2.69 -10.97
N GLN A 779 0.93 -1.69 -10.74
CA GLN A 779 1.45 -0.83 -11.81
C GLN A 779 2.29 -1.60 -12.83
N TRP A 780 3.06 -2.59 -12.38
CA TRP A 780 3.83 -3.45 -13.28
C TRP A 780 2.89 -4.29 -14.15
N GLY A 781 1.86 -4.88 -13.56
CA GLY A 781 0.82 -5.61 -14.26
C GLY A 781 0.10 -4.73 -15.29
N VAL A 782 -0.25 -3.50 -14.93
CA VAL A 782 -0.85 -2.51 -15.84
C VAL A 782 0.10 -2.22 -17.02
N ALA A 783 1.38 -1.94 -16.75
CA ALA A 783 2.37 -1.70 -17.79
C ALA A 783 2.51 -2.90 -18.73
N ARG A 784 2.54 -4.12 -18.19
CA ARG A 784 2.60 -5.37 -18.96
C ARG A 784 1.34 -5.60 -19.80
N THR A 785 0.17 -5.23 -19.31
CA THR A 785 -1.10 -5.33 -20.06
C THR A 785 -1.19 -4.24 -21.14
N ARG A 786 -0.71 -3.02 -20.88
CA ARG A 786 -0.59 -1.97 -21.90
C ARG A 786 0.38 -2.35 -23.01
N TRP A 787 1.47 -3.02 -22.67
CA TRP A 787 2.40 -3.58 -23.65
C TRP A 787 1.71 -4.63 -24.56
N ALA A 788 0.83 -5.46 -23.99
CA ALA A 788 0.02 -6.41 -24.76
C ALA A 788 -0.99 -5.69 -25.68
N LYS A 789 -1.65 -4.64 -25.19
CA LYS A 789 -2.51 -3.76 -26.00
C LYS A 789 -1.73 -3.12 -27.15
N ALA A 790 -0.50 -2.67 -26.93
CA ALA A 790 0.35 -2.13 -27.99
C ALA A 790 0.65 -3.18 -29.08
N ARG A 791 0.90 -4.45 -28.72
CA ARG A 791 1.00 -5.54 -29.71
C ARG A 791 -0.30 -5.79 -30.45
N ALA A 792 -1.45 -5.72 -29.78
CA ALA A 792 -2.76 -5.84 -30.42
C ALA A 792 -3.04 -4.69 -31.40
N LEU A 793 -2.63 -3.45 -31.07
CA LEU A 793 -2.69 -2.30 -31.99
C LEU A 793 -1.81 -2.49 -33.23
N ALA A 794 -0.58 -3.01 -33.04
CA ALA A 794 0.34 -3.28 -34.15
C ALA A 794 -0.27 -4.29 -35.14
N ARG A 795 -0.98 -5.32 -34.65
CA ARG A 795 -1.69 -6.31 -35.49
C ARG A 795 -2.89 -5.74 -36.25
N ARG A 796 -3.42 -4.57 -35.85
CA ARG A 796 -4.54 -3.88 -36.49
C ARG A 796 -4.06 -2.76 -37.43
N ASP A 797 -2.82 -2.84 -37.92
CA ASP A 797 -2.16 -1.82 -38.76
C ASP A 797 -2.10 -0.40 -38.15
N ARG A 798 -2.22 -0.29 -36.83
CA ARG A 798 -2.11 0.99 -36.09
C ARG A 798 -0.70 1.21 -35.55
N SER A 799 0.32 0.98 -36.39
CA SER A 799 1.73 0.92 -36.00
C SER A 799 2.25 2.22 -35.36
N ALA A 800 1.74 3.38 -35.79
CA ALA A 800 2.07 4.67 -35.17
C ALA A 800 1.55 4.79 -33.73
N GLU A 801 0.38 4.23 -33.44
CA GLU A 801 -0.21 4.24 -32.10
C GLU A 801 0.47 3.20 -31.20
N ALA A 802 0.67 1.99 -31.74
CA ALA A 802 1.40 0.93 -31.08
C ALA A 802 2.81 1.40 -30.65
N GLY A 803 3.55 2.07 -31.55
CA GLY A 803 4.86 2.62 -31.23
C GLY A 803 4.84 3.65 -30.09
N ARG A 804 3.82 4.52 -30.03
CA ARG A 804 3.65 5.47 -28.91
C ARG A 804 3.36 4.74 -27.59
N GLU A 805 2.53 3.70 -27.62
CA GLU A 805 2.23 2.91 -26.43
C GLU A 805 3.44 2.10 -25.96
N PHE A 806 4.23 1.49 -26.85
CA PHE A 806 5.48 0.84 -26.47
C PHE A 806 6.47 1.82 -25.83
N ARG A 807 6.60 3.03 -26.39
CA ARG A 807 7.43 4.10 -25.81
C ARG A 807 6.95 4.51 -24.41
N ARG A 808 5.64 4.55 -24.18
CA ARG A 808 5.05 4.82 -22.87
C ARG A 808 5.35 3.68 -21.90
N CYS A 809 5.17 2.43 -22.33
CA CYS A 809 5.50 1.25 -21.54
C CYS A 809 6.98 1.24 -21.16
N ALA A 810 7.89 1.55 -22.09
CA ALA A 810 9.32 1.62 -21.82
C ALA A 810 9.66 2.62 -20.70
N ARG A 811 9.03 3.81 -20.72
CA ARG A 811 9.19 4.80 -19.65
C ARG A 811 8.65 4.29 -18.31
N THR A 812 7.45 3.70 -18.31
CA THR A 812 6.85 3.15 -17.09
C THR A 812 7.70 2.03 -16.50
N PHE A 813 8.22 1.10 -17.32
CA PHE A 813 9.11 0.05 -16.82
C PHE A 813 10.43 0.61 -16.29
N ALA A 814 11.00 1.64 -16.93
CA ALA A 814 12.18 2.33 -16.39
C ALA A 814 11.89 3.03 -15.05
N GLU A 815 10.74 3.68 -14.90
CA GLU A 815 10.30 4.28 -13.63
C GLU A 815 10.09 3.23 -12.53
N LEU A 816 9.69 2.01 -12.90
CA LEU A 816 9.56 0.85 -12.01
C LEU A 816 10.90 0.13 -11.75
N GLY A 817 12.01 0.58 -12.35
CA GLY A 817 13.33 -0.07 -12.22
C GLY A 817 13.51 -1.33 -13.07
N ASP A 818 12.53 -1.71 -13.89
CA ASP A 818 12.57 -2.89 -14.75
C ASP A 818 13.20 -2.56 -16.12
N ASN A 819 14.53 -2.49 -16.12
CA ASN A 819 15.30 -2.18 -17.32
C ASN A 819 15.15 -3.26 -18.41
N TRP A 820 14.86 -4.51 -18.05
CA TRP A 820 14.66 -5.58 -19.02
C TRP A 820 13.38 -5.38 -19.83
N TRP A 821 12.26 -5.08 -19.17
CA TRP A 821 11.00 -4.74 -19.85
C TRP A 821 11.06 -3.37 -20.55
N CYS A 822 11.87 -2.43 -20.05
CA CYS A 822 12.20 -1.21 -20.77
C CYS A 822 12.84 -1.51 -22.13
N ALA A 823 13.95 -2.27 -22.14
CA ALA A 823 14.64 -2.67 -23.37
C ALA A 823 13.73 -3.47 -24.31
N ARG A 824 12.93 -4.39 -23.76
CA ARG A 824 11.96 -5.18 -24.51
C ARG A 824 10.87 -4.32 -25.16
N SER A 825 10.41 -3.28 -24.47
CA SER A 825 9.42 -2.33 -25.01
C SER A 825 10.02 -1.48 -26.14
N ARG A 826 11.26 -1.02 -26.00
CA ARG A 826 11.98 -0.30 -27.06
C ARG A 826 12.24 -1.17 -28.28
N ARG A 827 12.62 -2.43 -28.08
CA ARG A 827 12.78 -3.39 -29.18
C ARG A 827 11.45 -3.64 -29.90
N ALA A 828 10.36 -3.82 -29.17
CA ALA A 828 9.03 -4.01 -29.76
C ALA A 828 8.54 -2.77 -30.52
N GLU A 829 8.86 -1.56 -30.05
CA GLU A 829 8.65 -0.29 -30.77
C GLU A 829 9.36 -0.33 -32.13
N ALA A 830 10.65 -0.72 -32.16
CA ALA A 830 11.43 -0.83 -33.39
C ALA A 830 10.90 -1.91 -34.34
N GLU A 831 10.64 -3.13 -33.84
CA GLU A 831 10.07 -4.23 -34.62
C GLU A 831 8.74 -3.83 -35.27
N THR A 832 7.87 -3.11 -34.55
CA THR A 832 6.58 -2.62 -35.07
C THR A 832 6.75 -1.61 -36.20
N TYR A 833 7.76 -0.73 -36.13
CA TYR A 833 8.05 0.20 -37.21
C TYR A 833 8.67 -0.49 -38.42
N ILE A 834 9.54 -1.49 -38.22
CA ILE A 834 10.09 -2.32 -39.29
C ILE A 834 8.98 -3.10 -40.01
N GLU A 835 8.07 -3.75 -39.28
CA GLU A 835 6.89 -4.44 -39.81
C GLU A 835 6.02 -3.50 -40.68
N ALA A 836 5.98 -2.20 -40.34
CA ALA A 836 5.25 -1.17 -41.07
C ALA A 836 6.06 -0.48 -42.20
N GLY A 837 7.28 -0.93 -42.50
CA GLY A 837 8.18 -0.32 -43.49
C GLY A 837 8.74 1.06 -43.09
N ARG A 838 8.61 1.47 -41.83
CA ARG A 838 9.07 2.76 -41.28
C ARG A 838 10.47 2.63 -40.67
N TYR A 839 11.45 2.27 -41.47
CA TYR A 839 12.79 1.92 -41.01
C TYR A 839 13.52 3.06 -40.27
N THR A 840 13.40 4.30 -40.74
CA THR A 840 14.02 5.47 -40.07
C THR A 840 13.46 5.68 -38.66
N ASP A 841 12.16 5.47 -38.45
CA ASP A 841 11.52 5.59 -37.13
C ASP A 841 11.96 4.46 -36.18
N ALA A 842 12.40 3.32 -36.72
CA ALA A 842 12.88 2.17 -35.95
C ALA A 842 14.30 2.35 -35.39
N LEU A 843 15.12 3.25 -35.96
CA LEU A 843 16.54 3.40 -35.59
C LEU A 843 16.73 3.82 -34.13
N LEU A 844 16.04 4.87 -33.70
CA LEU A 844 16.16 5.40 -32.34
C LEU A 844 15.72 4.38 -31.26
N PRO A 845 14.55 3.74 -31.36
CA PRO A 845 14.17 2.70 -30.39
C PRO A 845 15.06 1.45 -30.47
N ALA A 846 15.57 1.07 -31.63
CA ALA A 846 16.50 -0.06 -31.74
C ALA A 846 17.84 0.21 -31.04
N ARG A 847 18.42 1.41 -31.20
CA ARG A 847 19.64 1.84 -30.49
C ARG A 847 19.43 1.89 -28.97
N ALA A 848 18.32 2.48 -28.53
CA ALA A 848 17.97 2.54 -27.10
C ALA A 848 17.79 1.14 -26.48
N ALA A 849 17.19 0.20 -27.21
CA ALA A 849 17.07 -1.18 -26.75
C ALA A 849 18.45 -1.85 -26.60
N LEU A 850 19.34 -1.64 -27.57
CA LEU A 850 20.70 -2.19 -27.56
C LEU A 850 21.51 -1.69 -26.36
N GLU A 851 21.50 -0.38 -26.11
CA GLU A 851 22.22 0.25 -24.98
C GLU A 851 21.77 -0.33 -23.64
N VAL A 852 20.45 -0.45 -23.44
CA VAL A 852 19.91 -1.01 -22.18
C VAL A 852 20.25 -2.50 -22.05
N TYR A 853 20.17 -3.30 -23.12
CA TYR A 853 20.55 -4.72 -23.05
C TYR A 853 22.04 -4.93 -22.77
N GLN A 854 22.91 -4.07 -23.31
CA GLN A 854 24.34 -4.08 -23.01
C GLN A 854 24.60 -3.70 -21.54
N GLY A 855 23.94 -2.66 -21.03
CA GLY A 855 24.05 -2.27 -19.62
C GLY A 855 23.50 -3.30 -18.63
N LEU A 856 22.70 -4.25 -19.10
CA LEU A 856 22.19 -5.39 -18.32
C LEU A 856 23.06 -6.65 -18.42
N ASP A 857 24.16 -6.61 -19.19
CA ASP A 857 24.95 -7.79 -19.57
C ASP A 857 24.08 -8.93 -20.16
N ASN A 858 22.98 -8.57 -20.83
CA ASN A 858 22.05 -9.54 -21.39
C ASN A 858 22.47 -9.92 -22.83
N THR A 859 23.28 -10.96 -22.95
CA THR A 859 23.85 -11.42 -24.23
C THR A 859 22.78 -11.76 -25.28
N ALA A 860 21.71 -12.45 -24.89
CA ALA A 860 20.62 -12.83 -25.80
C ALA A 860 19.80 -11.62 -26.31
N GLY A 861 19.49 -10.69 -25.40
CA GLY A 861 18.84 -9.42 -25.71
C GLY A 861 19.70 -8.54 -26.62
N THR A 862 21.00 -8.47 -26.34
CA THR A 862 21.99 -7.74 -27.13
C THR A 862 22.09 -8.29 -28.55
N ALA A 863 22.17 -9.62 -28.72
CA ALA A 863 22.18 -10.27 -30.03
C ALA A 863 20.93 -9.89 -30.86
N ARG A 864 19.76 -9.94 -30.22
CA ARG A 864 18.49 -9.59 -30.87
C ARG A 864 18.37 -8.11 -31.18
N ALA A 865 18.89 -7.23 -30.32
CA ALA A 865 18.89 -5.80 -30.56
C ALA A 865 19.83 -5.41 -31.71
N HIS A 866 21.01 -6.03 -31.82
CA HIS A 866 21.89 -5.88 -32.99
C HIS A 866 21.18 -6.32 -34.27
N TYR A 867 20.47 -7.46 -34.26
CA TYR A 867 19.71 -7.92 -35.42
C TYR A 867 18.61 -6.92 -35.83
N VAL A 868 17.81 -6.45 -34.87
CA VAL A 868 16.74 -5.46 -35.12
C VAL A 868 17.31 -4.13 -35.62
N LEU A 869 18.42 -3.66 -35.04
CA LEU A 869 19.11 -2.45 -35.50
C LEU A 869 19.67 -2.63 -36.92
N GLY A 870 20.24 -3.79 -37.24
CA GLY A 870 20.71 -4.12 -38.58
C GLY A 870 19.60 -4.09 -39.62
N MET A 871 18.43 -4.66 -39.32
CA MET A 871 17.25 -4.57 -40.20
C MET A 871 16.78 -3.12 -40.41
N ALA A 872 16.74 -2.32 -39.33
CA ALA A 872 16.36 -0.91 -39.40
C ALA A 872 17.36 -0.08 -40.24
N LEU A 873 18.67 -0.31 -40.08
CA LEU A 873 19.72 0.36 -40.85
C LEU A 873 19.66 -0.01 -42.33
N LEU A 874 19.52 -1.30 -42.64
CA LEU A 874 19.44 -1.78 -44.02
C LEU A 874 18.23 -1.17 -44.74
N GLY A 875 17.04 -1.23 -44.13
CA GLY A 875 15.83 -0.66 -44.72
C GLY A 875 15.82 0.88 -44.75
N ALA A 876 16.61 1.56 -43.91
CA ALA A 876 16.81 3.00 -43.96
C ALA A 876 17.89 3.44 -44.98
N GLY A 877 18.60 2.49 -45.60
CA GLY A 877 19.66 2.77 -46.57
C GLY A 877 21.05 3.06 -45.96
N GLU A 878 21.25 2.77 -44.68
CA GLU A 878 22.52 2.97 -43.95
C GLU A 878 23.46 1.76 -44.15
N LEU A 879 23.90 1.56 -45.40
CA LEU A 879 24.56 0.32 -45.86
C LEU A 879 25.93 0.07 -45.23
N LEU A 880 26.60 1.09 -44.68
CA LEU A 880 27.89 0.93 -44.01
C LEU A 880 27.75 0.32 -42.61
N GLN A 881 26.70 0.69 -41.88
CA GLN A 881 26.52 0.26 -40.49
C GLN A 881 25.73 -1.06 -40.39
N ALA A 882 24.87 -1.37 -41.36
CA ALA A 882 24.03 -2.58 -41.32
C ALA A 882 24.85 -3.90 -41.26
N PRO A 883 25.93 -4.10 -42.06
CA PRO A 883 26.75 -5.30 -41.98
C PRO A 883 27.45 -5.47 -40.63
N GLU A 884 27.88 -4.38 -39.99
CA GLU A 884 28.52 -4.43 -38.67
C GLU A 884 27.56 -4.97 -37.61
N GLN A 885 26.32 -4.46 -37.61
CA GLN A 885 25.29 -4.93 -36.67
C GLN A 885 24.88 -6.38 -36.95
N ALA A 886 24.78 -6.78 -38.22
CA ALA A 886 24.47 -8.16 -38.59
C ALA A 886 25.59 -9.14 -38.16
N ARG A 887 26.87 -8.77 -38.31
CA ARG A 887 28.01 -9.56 -37.80
C ARG A 887 27.98 -9.68 -36.28
N ALA A 888 27.76 -8.58 -35.56
CA ALA A 888 27.65 -8.60 -34.11
C ALA A 888 26.51 -9.53 -33.63
N ALA A 889 25.34 -9.47 -34.27
CA ALA A 889 24.24 -10.39 -33.99
C ALA A 889 24.61 -11.86 -34.27
N LEU A 890 25.26 -12.12 -35.41
CA LEU A 890 25.68 -13.46 -35.82
C LEU A 890 26.65 -14.10 -34.83
N ASP A 891 27.67 -13.35 -34.39
CA ASP A 891 28.68 -13.84 -33.46
C ASP A 891 28.09 -14.13 -32.09
N LEU A 892 27.19 -13.26 -31.60
CA LEU A 892 26.50 -13.49 -30.33
C LEU A 892 25.55 -14.69 -30.43
N TYR A 893 24.80 -14.85 -31.53
CA TYR A 893 23.94 -16.02 -31.72
C TYR A 893 24.74 -17.34 -31.80
N ARG A 894 25.94 -17.33 -32.40
CA ARG A 894 26.85 -18.49 -32.38
C ARG A 894 27.30 -18.84 -30.97
N ARG A 895 27.71 -17.85 -30.18
CA ARG A 895 28.10 -18.07 -28.77
C ARG A 895 26.97 -18.63 -27.92
N LEU A 896 25.73 -18.24 -28.23
CA LEU A 896 24.51 -18.72 -27.57
C LEU A 896 24.00 -20.07 -28.11
N GLY A 897 24.64 -20.68 -29.11
CA GLY A 897 24.14 -21.90 -29.76
C GLY A 897 22.78 -21.74 -30.44
N ASN A 898 22.35 -20.51 -30.75
CA ASN A 898 21.03 -20.24 -31.31
C ASN A 898 21.05 -20.35 -32.84
N GLU A 899 20.92 -21.58 -33.35
CA GLU A 899 20.96 -21.89 -34.79
C GLU A 899 19.93 -21.11 -35.62
N ALA A 900 18.73 -20.87 -35.08
CA ALA A 900 17.72 -20.07 -35.77
C ALA A 900 18.15 -18.60 -35.90
N GLY A 901 18.73 -18.03 -34.83
CA GLY A 901 19.31 -16.69 -34.83
C GLY A 901 20.49 -16.57 -35.79
N VAL A 902 21.37 -17.57 -35.82
CA VAL A 902 22.50 -17.66 -36.76
C VAL A 902 22.02 -17.61 -38.20
N ARG A 903 20.98 -18.38 -38.57
CA ARG A 903 20.41 -18.35 -39.92
C ARG A 903 19.86 -16.97 -40.30
N ARG A 904 19.08 -16.34 -39.40
CA ARG A 904 18.52 -15.00 -39.65
C ARG A 904 19.59 -13.93 -39.78
N ALA A 905 20.55 -13.90 -38.85
CA ALA A 905 21.62 -12.90 -38.85
C ALA A 905 22.55 -13.07 -40.06
N ARG A 906 22.80 -14.31 -40.51
CA ARG A 906 23.56 -14.57 -41.75
C ARG A 906 22.82 -14.05 -42.98
N ALA A 907 21.52 -14.36 -43.11
CA ALA A 907 20.71 -13.85 -44.23
C ALA A 907 20.72 -12.31 -44.29
N LEU A 908 20.58 -11.64 -43.14
CA LEU A 908 20.68 -10.18 -43.04
C LEU A 908 22.07 -9.66 -43.44
N LEU A 909 23.14 -10.36 -43.04
CA LEU A 909 24.51 -9.99 -43.40
C LEU A 909 24.77 -10.13 -44.90
N ASP A 910 24.27 -11.20 -45.52
CA ASP A 910 24.40 -11.45 -46.95
C ASP A 910 23.63 -10.40 -47.75
N GLU A 911 22.41 -10.03 -47.33
CA GLU A 911 21.61 -8.98 -47.93
C GLU A 911 22.28 -7.59 -47.80
N ALA A 912 22.78 -7.26 -46.62
CA ALA A 912 23.47 -6.00 -46.38
C ALA A 912 24.80 -5.89 -47.17
N SER A 913 25.55 -7.00 -47.29
CA SER A 913 26.83 -7.02 -48.02
C SER A 913 26.66 -7.12 -49.55
N GLY A 914 25.57 -7.73 -50.03
CA GLY A 914 25.24 -7.84 -51.46
C GLY A 914 24.66 -6.55 -52.05
N SER A 915 24.18 -5.62 -51.22
CA SER A 915 23.70 -4.31 -51.68
C SER A 915 24.82 -3.37 -52.17
N ASP A 916 26.08 -3.65 -51.80
CA ASP A 916 27.25 -2.87 -52.19
C ASP A 916 27.80 -3.27 -53.58
N SER A 917 27.67 -4.55 -53.97
CA SER A 917 28.15 -5.06 -55.27
C SER A 917 27.29 -4.65 -56.46
N GLY A 918 26.12 -4.06 -56.24
CA GLY A 918 25.21 -3.55 -57.28
C GLY A 918 25.52 -2.13 -57.78
N ARG A 919 26.42 -1.38 -57.13
CA ARG A 919 26.75 0.01 -57.52
C ARG A 919 27.99 0.17 -58.40
N ASP A 920 28.92 -0.77 -58.37
CA ASP A 920 30.12 -0.72 -59.24
C ASP A 920 29.83 -1.16 -60.70
N GLY A 921 28.62 -1.64 -61.00
CA GLY A 921 28.21 -2.08 -62.34
C GLY A 921 27.48 -1.06 -63.23
N ARG A 922 27.30 0.20 -62.78
CA ARG A 922 26.59 1.25 -63.56
C ARG A 922 27.41 2.53 -63.83
N ALA A 923 28.73 2.39 -63.90
CA ALA A 923 29.62 3.38 -64.49
C ALA A 923 30.56 2.68 -65.49
N GLY A 924 30.01 2.27 -66.64
CA GLY A 924 30.77 1.53 -67.64
C GLY A 924 29.92 0.92 -68.74
N THR A 925 29.06 1.72 -69.39
CA THR A 925 28.78 1.71 -70.85
C THR A 925 27.82 2.83 -71.19
#